data_AF-A0A3R7KWV9-F1
#
_entry.id   AF-A0A3R7KWV9-F1
#
_cell.length_a   1.000
_cell.length_b   1.000
_cell.length_c   1.000
_cell.angle_alpha   90.00
_cell.angle_beta   90.00
_cell.angle_gamma   90.00
#
_symmetry.space_group_name_H-M   'P 1'
#
loop_
_entity.id
_entity.type
_entity.pdbx_description
1 polymer ?
#
loop_
_entity_poly.entity_id
_entity_poly.type
_entity_poly.pdbx_seq_one_letter_code
_entity_poly.pdbx_strand_id
1 'polypeptide(L)'
;MHDERDFIDRIKERRDQGVKALKEFSDKEGDDEWQFGQVMLGVTTSWKPDENGSVWIKLEGIIDGVDIFNTVSVIREVDLYSVWTPFCSQSLLLQSMGYVELAAYLTISSPFMQRDAIIRAFGINAVYESRCLLLLGGSVEESAVTSSVPIPTCQGWNAGRMEIKGFRALIEPVTRTTARTCIVANIDPKCAIPKTLLNFGIKKMAGILLYLIRKEAEKIEQDQKSASGIASNEHLRRINSDPSGFYMWLRPIVDKYFLDLSNGSVGEPLSLVANGPLDWTAVGDGASLNDGKHSRTGSPRLATRRSSSRIAAFHRHAVGSSSIEANSSAGKRVWSDYLHDFPIWPYLLLFIFIKVSADASLLQACALKFIFTCTCTWLAVPGAFPRATRQRKRARNELGPLRRECVVLAAICDVFSTMTKNDAAPPAGAGAGAGRALSPMRFMQLALATTVLFSMAYMYQFVSVSVSLRSAGDSDSEDSGGLLRNRVLGHSVLHLQGFEAGYKFVSEYDVEAQGPLYILFMSDANDDGKYWCPDCERAKKPVMDAFNRAPRGSRLVEIRVGPESYWADYMNEFRQNQLFYLDHIPTLMRYEGGGNSSTMLTESFCTDTALLDYAFRVNKPLAGEPNKNKVITLYTPVEVINYLSTYDSTYPLFLFFVSGYHAFNGRLWCPYCDRADVVVMHYYNYTAPDNAVMVRVMVADTYKKWKLKKNPFKLPDFQEKVAPVRGVPYLGFVKKDLAANKINVHQFMPDYPETDKLKTFFKNKPRTARPT
;
A
#
# COMPACT_ATOMS: atom_id res chain seq x y z
N MET A 1 -33.51 38.17 0.17
CA MET A 1 -34.61 37.18 0.29
C MET A 1 -34.60 36.09 -0.79
N HIS A 2 -34.66 36.37 -2.11
CA HIS A 2 -34.59 35.30 -3.12
C HIS A 2 -33.20 34.63 -3.15
N ASP A 3 -32.14 35.42 -3.28
CA ASP A 3 -30.74 34.94 -3.24
C ASP A 3 -30.35 34.21 -1.95
N GLU A 4 -30.95 34.59 -0.81
CA GLU A 4 -30.71 33.95 0.49
C GLU A 4 -31.39 32.58 0.58
N ARG A 5 -32.60 32.43 0.01
CA ARG A 5 -33.28 31.14 -0.06
C ARG A 5 -32.52 30.18 -0.98
N ASP A 6 -32.12 30.66 -2.15
CA ASP A 6 -31.34 29.86 -3.10
C ASP A 6 -29.98 29.44 -2.52
N PHE A 7 -29.35 30.29 -1.71
CA PHE A 7 -28.12 29.95 -1.01
C PHE A 7 -28.34 28.88 0.07
N ILE A 8 -29.39 29.02 0.88
CA ILE A 8 -29.76 28.03 1.91
C ILE A 8 -30.09 26.68 1.26
N ASP A 9 -30.83 26.69 0.15
CA ASP A 9 -31.22 25.46 -0.54
C ASP A 9 -30.01 24.74 -1.13
N ARG A 10 -29.04 25.48 -1.70
CA ARG A 10 -27.74 24.92 -2.10
C ARG A 10 -26.96 24.30 -0.94
N ILE A 11 -26.98 24.92 0.25
CA ILE A 11 -26.33 24.35 1.44
C ILE A 11 -27.02 23.06 1.88
N LYS A 12 -28.35 23.04 1.92
CA LYS A 12 -29.13 21.84 2.26
C LYS A 12 -28.86 20.70 1.29
N GLU A 13 -28.83 21.00 0.00
CA GLU A 13 -28.51 20.02 -1.03
C GLU A 13 -27.12 19.41 -0.82
N ARG A 14 -26.09 20.24 -0.58
CA ARG A 14 -24.73 19.75 -0.28
C ARG A 14 -24.66 18.91 0.99
N ARG A 15 -25.37 19.32 2.03
CA ARG A 15 -25.51 18.53 3.27
C ARG A 15 -26.11 17.16 2.97
N ASP A 16 -27.19 17.11 2.21
CA ASP A 16 -27.90 15.86 1.90
C ASP A 16 -27.04 14.93 1.03
N GLN A 17 -26.29 15.49 0.08
CA GLN A 17 -25.27 14.76 -0.69
C GLN A 17 -24.15 14.21 0.20
N GLY A 18 -23.68 15.02 1.18
CA GLY A 18 -22.69 14.60 2.18
C GLY A 18 -23.17 13.44 3.05
N VAL A 19 -24.38 13.54 3.59
CA VAL A 19 -24.99 12.48 4.42
C VAL A 19 -25.17 11.20 3.60
N LYS A 20 -25.62 11.31 2.35
CA LYS A 20 -25.73 10.15 1.46
C LYS A 20 -24.37 9.49 1.22
N ALA A 21 -23.34 10.27 0.91
CA ALA A 21 -21.99 9.75 0.70
C ALA A 21 -21.45 9.06 1.96
N LEU A 22 -21.66 9.62 3.15
CA LEU A 22 -21.24 9.00 4.41
C LEU A 22 -21.92 7.67 4.69
N LYS A 23 -23.22 7.57 4.38
CA LYS A 23 -23.95 6.31 4.49
C LYS A 23 -23.37 5.26 3.56
N GLU A 24 -23.11 5.62 2.30
CA GLU A 24 -22.48 4.72 1.32
C GLU A 24 -21.07 4.28 1.72
N PHE A 25 -20.28 5.13 2.39
CA PHE A 25 -18.98 4.73 2.94
C PHE A 25 -19.08 3.84 4.20
N SER A 26 -20.20 3.90 4.92
CA SER A 26 -20.42 3.15 6.16
C SER A 26 -21.13 1.82 5.93
N ASP A 27 -21.85 1.69 4.81
CA ASP A 27 -22.63 0.52 4.46
C ASP A 27 -21.72 -0.65 4.07
N LYS A 28 -21.81 -1.73 4.85
CA LYS A 28 -21.03 -2.96 4.67
C LYS A 28 -21.77 -4.02 3.87
N GLU A 29 -23.07 -3.86 3.64
CA GLU A 29 -23.90 -4.86 2.97
C GLU A 29 -23.62 -4.92 1.46
N GLY A 30 -23.03 -3.86 0.88
CA GLY A 30 -22.65 -3.80 -0.53
C GLY A 30 -21.19 -4.11 -0.86
N ASP A 31 -20.36 -4.49 0.13
CA ASP A 31 -18.93 -4.75 -0.11
C ASP A 31 -18.69 -6.04 -0.92
N ASP A 32 -19.62 -7.00 -0.90
CA ASP A 32 -19.53 -8.27 -1.66
C ASP A 32 -19.66 -8.09 -3.19
N GLU A 33 -20.20 -6.96 -3.65
CA GLU A 33 -20.31 -6.65 -5.09
C GLU A 33 -19.01 -6.11 -5.69
N TRP A 34 -18.07 -5.68 -4.86
CA TRP A 34 -16.82 -5.09 -5.32
C TRP A 34 -15.80 -6.19 -5.67
N GLN A 35 -15.31 -6.16 -6.91
CA GLN A 35 -14.25 -7.06 -7.34
C GLN A 35 -12.90 -6.50 -6.92
N PHE A 36 -12.09 -7.34 -6.28
CA PHE A 36 -10.72 -7.00 -5.95
C PHE A 36 -9.89 -6.78 -7.24
N GLY A 37 -9.27 -5.61 -7.36
CA GLY A 37 -8.35 -5.30 -8.45
C GLY A 37 -6.92 -5.67 -8.10
N GLN A 38 -6.36 -4.99 -7.09
CA GLN A 38 -5.01 -5.19 -6.57
C GLN A 38 -4.79 -4.39 -5.27
N VAL A 39 -3.68 -4.64 -4.58
CA VAL A 39 -3.10 -3.66 -3.64
C VAL A 39 -1.69 -3.30 -4.12
N MET A 40 -1.42 -2.01 -4.22
CA MET A 40 -0.13 -1.48 -4.65
C MET A 40 0.22 -0.27 -3.77
N LEU A 41 1.44 -0.22 -3.24
CA LEU A 41 1.93 0.89 -2.40
C LEU A 41 1.01 1.23 -1.20
N GLY A 42 0.38 0.20 -0.61
CA GLY A 42 -0.53 0.37 0.53
C GLY A 42 -1.93 0.87 0.18
N VAL A 43 -2.29 0.89 -1.11
CA VAL A 43 -3.61 1.30 -1.62
C VAL A 43 -4.31 0.10 -2.25
N THR A 44 -5.46 -0.26 -1.70
CA THR A 44 -6.37 -1.28 -2.24
C THR A 44 -7.24 -0.66 -3.34
N THR A 45 -7.23 -1.27 -4.52
CA THR A 45 -8.14 -0.95 -5.62
C THR A 45 -9.18 -2.04 -5.74
N SER A 46 -10.45 -1.65 -5.67
CA SER A 46 -11.61 -2.48 -6.00
C SER A 46 -12.41 -1.85 -7.11
N TRP A 47 -13.17 -2.63 -7.86
CA TRP A 47 -13.96 -2.12 -8.98
C TRP A 47 -15.21 -2.95 -9.22
N LYS A 48 -16.20 -2.39 -9.91
CA LYS A 48 -17.32 -3.17 -10.44
C LYS A 48 -17.86 -2.53 -11.74
N PRO A 49 -18.24 -3.34 -12.74
CA PRO A 49 -18.88 -2.83 -13.93
C PRO A 49 -20.29 -2.34 -13.61
N ASP A 50 -20.76 -1.35 -14.34
CA ASP A 50 -22.13 -0.83 -14.29
C ASP A 50 -22.89 -1.30 -15.54
N GLU A 51 -24.22 -1.46 -15.46
CA GLU A 51 -25.06 -1.98 -16.55
C GLU A 51 -24.98 -1.11 -17.81
N ASN A 52 -24.67 0.17 -17.62
CA ASN A 52 -24.60 1.20 -18.65
C ASN A 52 -23.22 1.29 -19.34
N GLY A 53 -22.30 0.36 -19.08
CA GLY A 53 -20.94 0.37 -19.63
C GLY A 53 -19.96 1.30 -18.92
N SER A 54 -20.40 1.99 -17.86
CA SER A 54 -19.53 2.71 -16.94
C SER A 54 -18.88 1.78 -15.90
N VAL A 55 -17.84 2.24 -15.22
CA VAL A 55 -17.08 1.44 -14.27
C VAL A 55 -16.93 2.18 -12.97
N TRP A 56 -17.29 1.51 -11.88
CA TRP A 56 -17.01 1.96 -10.53
C TRP A 56 -15.60 1.55 -10.11
N ILE A 57 -14.84 2.49 -9.57
CA ILE A 57 -13.49 2.28 -9.03
C ILE A 57 -13.49 2.81 -7.60
N LYS A 58 -13.05 1.97 -6.65
CA LYS A 58 -12.85 2.28 -5.24
C LYS A 58 -11.35 2.14 -4.93
N LEU A 59 -10.77 3.21 -4.38
CA LEU A 59 -9.38 3.27 -3.92
C LEU A 59 -9.40 3.48 -2.41
N GLU A 60 -8.76 2.62 -1.65
CA GLU A 60 -8.71 2.73 -0.20
C GLU A 60 -7.28 2.56 0.28
N GLY A 61 -6.79 3.50 1.09
CA GLY A 61 -5.42 3.45 1.58
C GLY A 61 -5.18 4.38 2.77
N ILE A 62 -3.97 4.33 3.31
CA ILE A 62 -3.52 5.28 4.33
C ILE A 62 -2.43 6.16 3.74
N ILE A 63 -2.63 7.46 3.89
CA ILE A 63 -1.60 8.47 3.67
C ILE A 63 -0.92 8.67 5.03
N ASP A 64 0.39 8.45 5.08
CA ASP A 64 1.18 8.50 6.32
C ASP A 64 2.49 9.25 6.11
N GLY A 65 2.99 9.86 7.19
CA GLY A 65 4.25 10.60 7.20
C GLY A 65 4.22 11.99 6.55
N VAL A 66 3.03 12.52 6.21
CA VAL A 66 2.89 13.86 5.62
C VAL A 66 1.70 14.61 6.22
N ASP A 67 1.85 15.91 6.44
CA ASP A 67 0.85 16.79 7.03
C ASP A 67 -0.44 16.81 6.17
N ILE A 68 -1.59 16.64 6.83
CA ILE A 68 -2.91 16.67 6.17
C ILE A 68 -3.15 18.01 5.46
N PHE A 69 -2.63 19.12 5.98
CA PHE A 69 -2.68 20.41 5.30
C PHE A 69 -2.01 20.35 3.92
N ASN A 70 -0.80 19.76 3.83
CA ASN A 70 -0.06 19.63 2.58
C ASN A 70 -0.77 18.68 1.61
N THR A 71 -1.34 17.59 2.14
CA THR A 71 -2.15 16.64 1.36
C THR A 71 -3.36 17.32 0.71
N VAL A 72 -4.12 18.12 1.48
CA VAL A 72 -5.27 18.88 0.96
C VAL A 72 -4.81 19.96 -0.04
N SER A 73 -3.63 20.55 0.17
CA SER A 73 -3.04 21.54 -0.74
C SER A 73 -2.73 20.93 -2.11
N VAL A 74 -2.17 19.73 -2.16
CA VAL A 74 -1.93 19.01 -3.42
C VAL A 74 -3.23 18.73 -4.15
N ILE A 75 -4.28 18.28 -3.44
CA ILE A 75 -5.60 18.00 -4.02
C ILE A 75 -6.29 19.28 -4.53
N ARG A 76 -6.07 20.41 -3.87
CA ARG A 76 -6.66 21.70 -4.24
C ARG A 76 -6.12 22.24 -5.56
N GLU A 77 -4.82 22.11 -5.79
CA GLU A 77 -4.11 22.71 -6.93
C GLU A 77 -4.27 21.84 -8.19
N VAL A 78 -5.51 21.73 -8.65
CA VAL A 78 -5.93 20.85 -9.75
C VAL A 78 -5.15 21.12 -11.03
N ASP A 79 -4.83 22.37 -11.36
CA ASP A 79 -4.08 22.75 -12.57
C ASP A 79 -2.62 22.22 -12.57
N LEU A 80 -2.10 21.79 -11.43
CA LEU A 80 -0.80 21.14 -11.33
C LEU A 80 -0.86 19.62 -11.59
N TYR A 81 -2.05 19.04 -11.77
CA TYR A 81 -2.19 17.59 -11.96
C TYR A 81 -1.44 17.10 -13.19
N SER A 82 -1.36 17.86 -14.28
CA SER A 82 -0.58 17.45 -15.47
C SER A 82 0.93 17.41 -15.25
N VAL A 83 1.43 17.94 -14.13
CA VAL A 83 2.86 17.92 -13.78
C VAL A 83 3.27 16.58 -13.18
N TRP A 84 2.39 15.94 -12.42
CA TRP A 84 2.72 14.78 -11.60
C TRP A 84 1.76 13.59 -11.77
N THR A 85 0.53 13.82 -12.24
CA THR A 85 -0.46 12.75 -12.45
C THR A 85 -0.17 12.01 -13.75
N PRO A 86 -0.01 10.67 -13.72
CA PRO A 86 0.29 9.90 -14.91
C PRO A 86 -0.81 10.00 -15.95
N PHE A 87 -0.43 10.05 -17.22
CA PHE A 87 -1.34 10.20 -18.36
C PHE A 87 -2.18 11.48 -18.37
N CYS A 88 -2.11 12.31 -17.33
CA CYS A 88 -2.72 13.63 -17.34
C CYS A 88 -1.87 14.55 -18.22
N SER A 89 -2.26 14.71 -19.48
CA SER A 89 -1.49 15.52 -20.44
C SER A 89 -1.77 17.01 -20.26
N GLN A 90 -2.95 17.36 -19.78
CA GLN A 90 -3.37 18.72 -19.49
C GLN A 90 -4.29 18.76 -18.28
N SER A 91 -4.10 19.78 -17.45
CA SER A 91 -4.99 20.11 -16.35
C SER A 91 -5.13 21.64 -16.23
N LEU A 92 -6.36 22.13 -16.06
CA LEU A 92 -6.64 23.57 -15.94
C LEU A 92 -7.69 23.81 -14.85
N LEU A 93 -7.46 24.82 -14.02
CA LEU A 93 -8.50 25.38 -13.16
C LEU A 93 -9.36 26.33 -14.01
N LEU A 94 -10.63 25.97 -14.22
CA LEU A 94 -11.56 26.76 -15.05
C LEU A 94 -12.23 27.86 -14.24
N GLN A 95 -12.71 27.52 -13.05
CA GLN A 95 -13.45 28.45 -12.18
C GLN A 95 -13.25 28.09 -10.71
N SER A 96 -13.00 29.10 -9.87
CA SER A 96 -13.03 28.98 -8.41
C SER A 96 -14.33 29.59 -7.89
N MET A 97 -15.13 28.82 -7.15
CA MET A 97 -16.43 29.24 -6.61
C MET A 97 -16.36 29.34 -5.09
N GLY A 98 -15.29 29.98 -4.61
CA GLY A 98 -14.99 30.16 -3.18
C GLY A 98 -13.95 29.17 -2.66
N TYR A 99 -13.93 28.98 -1.34
CA TYR A 99 -12.91 28.15 -0.70
C TYR A 99 -13.16 26.66 -0.83
N VAL A 100 -14.40 26.23 -0.98
CA VAL A 100 -14.73 24.81 -0.96
C VAL A 100 -15.16 24.26 -2.31
N GLU A 101 -15.22 25.06 -3.36
CA GLU A 101 -15.77 24.62 -4.65
C GLU A 101 -14.95 25.14 -5.83
N LEU A 102 -14.76 24.27 -6.82
CA LEU A 102 -14.04 24.58 -8.06
C LEU A 102 -14.57 23.78 -9.25
N ALA A 103 -14.24 24.25 -10.44
CA ALA A 103 -14.39 23.52 -11.70
C ALA A 103 -13.04 23.42 -12.41
N ALA A 104 -12.74 22.24 -12.94
CA ALA A 104 -11.46 21.91 -13.57
C ALA A 104 -11.66 21.17 -14.90
N TYR A 105 -10.71 21.35 -15.81
CA TYR A 105 -10.58 20.58 -17.04
C TYR A 105 -9.39 19.63 -16.92
N LEU A 106 -9.58 18.35 -17.25
CA LEU A 106 -8.54 17.34 -17.23
C LEU A 106 -8.53 16.55 -18.54
N THR A 107 -7.34 16.26 -19.06
CA THR A 107 -7.15 15.37 -20.22
C THR A 107 -6.30 14.18 -19.82
N ILE A 108 -6.83 12.97 -20.04
CA ILE A 108 -6.13 11.69 -19.86
C ILE A 108 -5.78 11.14 -21.25
N SER A 109 -4.48 11.03 -21.54
CA SER A 109 -3.95 10.56 -22.82
C SER A 109 -3.25 9.21 -22.66
N SER A 110 -3.73 8.20 -23.38
CA SER A 110 -3.09 6.89 -23.53
C SER A 110 -2.86 6.57 -25.01
N PRO A 111 -1.94 5.65 -25.39
CA PRO A 111 -1.55 5.43 -26.79
C PRO A 111 -2.68 5.13 -27.78
N PHE A 112 -3.82 4.62 -27.31
CA PHE A 112 -4.95 4.23 -28.16
C PHE A 112 -6.27 4.91 -27.76
N MET A 113 -6.24 5.82 -26.78
CA MET A 113 -7.44 6.48 -26.25
C MET A 113 -7.08 7.79 -25.56
N GLN A 114 -7.74 8.87 -25.96
CA GLN A 114 -7.61 10.18 -25.34
C GLN A 114 -8.96 10.66 -24.82
N ARG A 115 -9.07 10.94 -23.52
CA ARG A 115 -10.32 11.38 -22.90
C ARG A 115 -10.13 12.71 -22.19
N ASP A 116 -11.05 13.64 -22.40
CA ASP A 116 -11.15 14.84 -21.57
C ASP A 116 -12.36 14.79 -20.65
N ALA A 117 -12.33 15.57 -19.57
CA ALA A 117 -13.43 15.74 -18.65
C ALA A 117 -13.44 17.17 -18.09
N ILE A 118 -14.63 17.75 -17.98
CA ILE A 118 -14.87 18.96 -17.19
C ILE A 118 -15.52 18.49 -15.90
N ILE A 119 -14.93 18.80 -14.75
CA ILE A 119 -15.35 18.31 -13.44
C ILE A 119 -15.65 19.51 -12.55
N ARG A 120 -16.79 19.48 -11.86
CA ARG A 120 -17.10 20.38 -10.75
C ARG A 120 -17.08 19.58 -9.46
N ALA A 121 -16.37 20.08 -8.46
CA ALA A 121 -16.25 19.41 -7.17
C ALA A 121 -16.30 20.43 -6.02
N PHE A 122 -16.82 19.97 -4.89
CA PHE A 122 -16.82 20.73 -3.65
C PHE A 122 -16.44 19.88 -2.44
N GLY A 123 -15.89 20.53 -1.41
CA GLY A 123 -15.49 19.93 -0.15
C GLY A 123 -16.48 20.20 0.98
N ILE A 124 -16.62 19.24 1.89
CA ILE A 124 -17.36 19.36 3.14
C ILE A 124 -16.40 19.07 4.29
N ASN A 125 -16.33 20.00 5.23
CA ASN A 125 -15.63 19.79 6.49
C ASN A 125 -16.60 19.17 7.50
N ALA A 126 -16.39 17.91 7.86
CA ALA A 126 -17.19 17.17 8.85
C ALA A 126 -16.28 16.55 9.93
N VAL A 127 -15.13 17.18 10.23
CA VAL A 127 -14.14 16.60 11.15
C VAL A 127 -14.62 16.53 12.60
N TYR A 128 -15.53 17.42 13.01
CA TYR A 128 -16.12 17.39 14.35
C TYR A 128 -17.29 16.43 14.43
N GLU A 129 -18.13 16.40 13.39
CA GLU A 129 -19.37 15.63 13.33
C GLU A 129 -19.14 14.16 12.96
N SER A 130 -18.24 13.88 12.02
CA SER A 130 -18.05 12.54 11.42
C SER A 130 -16.57 12.15 11.25
N ARG A 131 -15.64 12.92 11.83
CA ARG A 131 -14.18 12.64 11.80
C ARG A 131 -13.58 12.59 10.39
N CYS A 132 -14.17 13.30 9.45
CA CYS A 132 -13.73 13.27 8.07
C CYS A 132 -13.85 14.60 7.32
N LEU A 133 -13.06 14.72 6.26
CA LEU A 133 -13.28 15.64 5.15
C LEU A 133 -13.89 14.84 3.99
N LEU A 134 -14.91 15.40 3.35
CA LEU A 134 -15.51 14.81 2.15
C LEU A 134 -15.22 15.71 0.95
N LEU A 135 -14.95 15.09 -0.20
CA LEU A 135 -14.90 15.76 -1.50
C LEU A 135 -15.92 15.09 -2.40
N LEU A 136 -16.86 15.85 -2.93
CA LEU A 136 -17.92 15.35 -3.80
C LEU A 136 -17.88 16.10 -5.13
N GLY A 137 -18.14 15.40 -6.22
CA GLY A 137 -18.14 16.02 -7.54
C GLY A 137 -18.55 15.09 -8.66
N GLY A 138 -18.48 15.61 -9.87
CA GLY A 138 -18.81 14.88 -11.08
C GLY A 138 -18.59 15.73 -12.32
N SER A 139 -18.81 15.13 -13.48
CA SER A 139 -18.72 15.84 -14.75
C SER A 139 -19.86 16.83 -14.90
N VAL A 140 -19.55 17.99 -15.49
CA VAL A 140 -20.53 19.02 -15.82
C VAL A 140 -20.41 19.43 -17.27
N GLU A 141 -21.49 19.99 -17.81
CA GLU A 141 -21.47 20.59 -19.14
C GLU A 141 -20.64 21.88 -19.17
N GLU A 142 -20.13 22.21 -20.35
CA GLU A 142 -19.35 23.43 -20.58
C GLU A 142 -20.15 24.71 -20.29
N SER A 143 -21.45 24.69 -20.58
CA SER A 143 -22.41 25.77 -20.29
C SER A 143 -22.55 26.08 -18.79
N ALA A 144 -22.27 25.10 -17.93
CA ALA A 144 -22.41 25.21 -16.49
C ALA A 144 -21.21 25.86 -15.80
N VAL A 145 -20.13 26.16 -16.53
CA VAL A 145 -18.87 26.71 -16.00
C VAL A 145 -18.58 28.07 -16.63
N THR A 146 -18.37 29.08 -15.80
CA THR A 146 -17.89 30.39 -16.26
C THR A 146 -16.37 30.40 -16.22
N SER A 147 -15.73 30.06 -17.34
CA SER A 147 -14.26 29.99 -17.43
C SER A 147 -13.67 31.28 -18.00
N SER A 148 -12.58 31.76 -17.39
CA SER A 148 -11.75 32.85 -17.95
C SER A 148 -10.78 32.36 -19.02
N VAL A 149 -10.65 31.04 -19.19
CA VAL A 149 -9.73 30.38 -20.13
C VAL A 149 -10.55 29.57 -21.14
N PRO A 150 -10.25 29.61 -22.45
CA PRO A 150 -10.95 28.79 -23.43
C PRO A 150 -10.78 27.31 -23.10
N ILE A 151 -11.90 26.58 -23.05
CA ILE A 151 -11.87 25.15 -22.73
C ILE A 151 -11.35 24.39 -23.95
N PRO A 152 -10.27 23.60 -23.81
CA PRO A 152 -9.72 22.86 -24.94
C PRO A 152 -10.68 21.79 -25.44
N THR A 153 -10.73 21.60 -26.77
CA THR A 153 -11.38 20.43 -27.38
C THR A 153 -10.38 19.31 -27.52
N CYS A 154 -10.67 18.14 -26.95
CA CYS A 154 -9.83 16.95 -27.12
C CYS A 154 -9.74 16.53 -28.60
N GLN A 155 -8.56 16.60 -29.21
CA GLN A 155 -8.31 16.19 -30.59
C GLN A 155 -7.34 15.01 -30.65
N GLY A 156 -7.59 14.04 -31.54
CA GLY A 156 -6.76 12.85 -31.71
C GLY A 156 -7.53 11.62 -32.22
N TRP A 157 -6.80 10.52 -32.47
CA TRP A 157 -7.41 9.23 -32.81
C TRP A 157 -8.13 8.63 -31.59
N ASN A 158 -9.40 8.26 -31.74
CA ASN A 158 -10.26 7.83 -30.63
C ASN A 158 -10.23 8.83 -29.45
N ALA A 159 -10.34 10.13 -29.76
CA ALA A 159 -10.49 11.20 -28.77
C ALA A 159 -11.98 11.44 -28.45
N GLY A 160 -12.31 11.76 -27.20
CA GLY A 160 -13.69 12.04 -26.80
C GLY A 160 -13.81 12.56 -25.37
N ARG A 161 -14.98 13.08 -25.01
CA ARG A 161 -15.26 13.52 -23.64
C ARG A 161 -15.79 12.36 -22.81
N MET A 162 -15.09 12.00 -21.75
CA MET A 162 -15.59 11.05 -20.76
C MET A 162 -16.49 11.76 -19.75
N GLU A 163 -17.26 10.96 -19.02
CA GLU A 163 -18.17 11.45 -17.99
C GLU A 163 -17.88 10.74 -16.67
N ILE A 164 -17.64 11.53 -15.62
CA ILE A 164 -17.54 11.04 -14.25
C ILE A 164 -18.91 11.23 -13.63
N LYS A 165 -19.72 10.17 -13.64
CA LYS A 165 -21.12 10.19 -13.16
C LYS A 165 -21.22 10.48 -11.66
N GLY A 166 -20.17 10.15 -10.92
CA GLY A 166 -20.04 10.51 -9.51
C GLY A 166 -18.62 10.29 -9.01
N PHE A 167 -18.13 11.26 -8.26
CA PHE A 167 -16.85 11.22 -7.55
C PHE A 167 -17.10 11.54 -6.08
N ARG A 168 -16.57 10.69 -5.20
CA ARG A 168 -16.64 10.86 -3.75
C ARG A 168 -15.28 10.50 -3.17
N ALA A 169 -14.72 11.36 -2.34
CA ALA A 169 -13.56 11.03 -1.55
C ALA A 169 -13.82 11.32 -0.08
N LEU A 170 -13.36 10.43 0.78
CA LEU A 170 -13.38 10.50 2.22
C LEU A 170 -11.93 10.56 2.69
N ILE A 171 -11.58 11.58 3.47
CA ILE A 171 -10.29 11.69 4.15
C ILE A 171 -10.59 11.74 5.64
N GLU A 172 -10.19 10.72 6.38
CA GLU A 172 -10.36 10.62 7.84
C GLU A 172 -9.02 10.83 8.52
N PRO A 173 -8.77 12.03 9.06
CA PRO A 173 -7.53 12.33 9.74
C PRO A 173 -7.47 11.58 11.08
N VAL A 174 -6.47 10.71 11.23
CA VAL A 174 -6.19 9.96 12.46
C VAL A 174 -5.23 10.76 13.34
N THR A 175 -4.18 11.29 12.73
CA THR A 175 -3.21 12.22 13.34
C THR A 175 -2.94 13.35 12.35
N ARG A 176 -2.12 14.34 12.74
CA ARG A 176 -1.72 15.42 11.83
C ARG A 176 -1.00 14.94 10.57
N THR A 177 -0.36 13.78 10.65
CA THR A 177 0.47 13.23 9.56
C THR A 177 -0.07 11.92 9.00
N THR A 178 -1.22 11.46 9.47
CA THR A 178 -1.80 10.17 9.10
C THR A 178 -3.30 10.31 8.85
N ALA A 179 -3.76 9.92 7.67
CA ALA A 179 -5.19 9.86 7.33
C ALA A 179 -5.55 8.58 6.57
N ARG A 180 -6.71 8.01 6.90
CA ARG A 180 -7.35 7.00 6.05
C ARG A 180 -8.05 7.73 4.90
N THR A 181 -7.83 7.28 3.67
CA THR A 181 -8.44 7.89 2.49
C THR A 181 -9.17 6.83 1.67
N CYS A 182 -10.41 7.13 1.29
CA CYS A 182 -11.19 6.31 0.38
C CYS A 182 -11.71 7.19 -0.78
N ILE A 183 -11.45 6.80 -2.03
CA ILE A 183 -11.93 7.49 -3.23
C ILE A 183 -12.81 6.51 -4.00
N VAL A 184 -14.03 6.91 -4.33
CA VAL A 184 -14.97 6.15 -5.15
C VAL A 184 -15.37 7.01 -6.35
N ALA A 185 -15.19 6.48 -7.56
CA ALA A 185 -15.55 7.16 -8.80
C ALA A 185 -16.30 6.22 -9.75
N ASN A 186 -17.39 6.70 -10.36
CA ASN A 186 -18.05 6.05 -11.49
C ASN A 186 -17.65 6.78 -12.78
N ILE A 187 -16.91 6.08 -13.65
CA ILE A 187 -16.34 6.66 -14.86
C ILE A 187 -16.97 5.99 -16.09
N ASP A 188 -17.54 6.81 -16.95
CA ASP A 188 -18.03 6.44 -18.27
C ASP A 188 -17.08 7.00 -19.34
N PRO A 189 -16.23 6.16 -19.94
CA PRO A 189 -15.29 6.60 -20.97
C PRO A 189 -15.98 6.93 -22.30
N LYS A 190 -17.29 6.69 -22.46
CA LYS A 190 -18.05 6.85 -23.71
C LYS A 190 -17.41 6.15 -24.91
N CYS A 191 -16.77 5.01 -24.66
CA CYS A 191 -16.25 4.12 -25.68
C CYS A 191 -16.09 2.69 -25.16
N ALA A 192 -16.04 1.72 -26.07
CA ALA A 192 -15.63 0.36 -25.74
C ALA A 192 -14.15 0.34 -25.33
N ILE A 193 -13.88 0.14 -24.04
CA ILE A 193 -12.52 -0.11 -23.55
C ILE A 193 -12.24 -1.61 -23.67
N PRO A 194 -11.17 -2.03 -24.37
CA PRO A 194 -10.74 -3.42 -24.35
C PRO A 194 -10.50 -3.90 -22.91
N LYS A 195 -11.00 -5.09 -22.55
CA LYS A 195 -10.87 -5.65 -21.18
C LYS A 195 -9.43 -5.62 -20.67
N THR A 196 -8.44 -5.82 -21.54
CA THR A 196 -7.02 -5.75 -21.21
C THR A 196 -6.58 -4.35 -20.75
N LEU A 197 -7.06 -3.29 -21.41
CA LEU A 197 -6.75 -1.91 -21.08
C LEU A 197 -7.48 -1.45 -19.80
N LEU A 198 -8.73 -1.89 -19.63
CA LEU A 198 -9.48 -1.68 -18.39
C LEU A 198 -8.78 -2.35 -17.20
N ASN A 199 -8.43 -3.63 -17.35
CA ASN A 199 -7.67 -4.37 -16.36
C ASN A 199 -6.31 -3.73 -16.08
N PHE A 200 -5.64 -3.19 -17.10
CA PHE A 200 -4.39 -2.44 -16.91
C PHE A 200 -4.61 -1.17 -16.08
N GLY A 201 -5.62 -0.35 -16.41
CA GLY A 201 -5.93 0.85 -15.65
C GLY A 201 -6.23 0.55 -14.17
N ILE A 202 -7.07 -0.46 -13.91
CA ILE A 202 -7.43 -0.91 -12.57
C ILE A 202 -6.21 -1.49 -11.84
N LYS A 203 -5.47 -2.40 -12.49
CA LYS A 203 -4.35 -3.15 -11.87
C LYS A 203 -3.00 -2.45 -11.95
N LYS A 204 -2.87 -1.26 -12.51
CA LYS A 204 -1.56 -0.56 -12.55
C LYS A 204 -1.65 0.93 -12.27
N MET A 205 -2.77 1.60 -12.55
CA MET A 205 -2.86 3.06 -12.44
C MET A 205 -3.64 3.52 -11.23
N ALA A 206 -4.75 2.87 -10.94
CA ALA A 206 -5.70 3.34 -9.94
C ALA A 206 -5.07 3.40 -8.52
N GLY A 207 -4.23 2.41 -8.16
CA GLY A 207 -3.54 2.37 -6.86
C GLY A 207 -2.37 3.36 -6.70
N ILE A 208 -1.86 3.94 -7.77
CA ILE A 208 -0.70 4.86 -7.72
C ILE A 208 -1.11 6.29 -7.33
N LEU A 209 -2.37 6.68 -7.57
CA LEU A 209 -2.84 8.05 -7.37
C LEU A 209 -2.64 8.55 -5.93
N LEU A 210 -3.07 7.78 -4.92
CA LEU A 210 -2.90 8.17 -3.51
C LEU A 210 -1.42 8.22 -3.10
N TYR A 211 -0.58 7.34 -3.66
CA TYR A 211 0.86 7.38 -3.44
C TYR A 211 1.50 8.66 -4.01
N LEU A 212 1.10 9.08 -5.22
CA LEU A 212 1.63 10.30 -5.82
C LEU A 212 1.18 11.56 -5.08
N ILE A 213 -0.08 11.60 -4.61
CA ILE A 213 -0.55 12.70 -3.75
C ILE A 213 0.34 12.80 -2.50
N ARG A 214 0.65 11.67 -1.86
CA ARG A 214 1.58 11.62 -0.72
C ARG A 214 2.97 12.14 -1.11
N LYS A 215 3.54 11.69 -2.23
CA LYS A 215 4.89 12.09 -2.66
C LYS A 215 4.97 13.58 -3.01
N GLU A 216 3.94 14.15 -3.63
CA GLU A 216 3.88 15.60 -3.85
C GLU A 216 3.75 16.38 -2.55
N ALA A 217 2.97 15.88 -1.57
CA ALA A 217 2.88 16.49 -0.25
C ALA A 217 4.22 16.43 0.51
N GLU A 218 4.96 15.32 0.38
CA GLU A 218 6.28 15.14 0.95
C GLU A 218 7.31 16.12 0.36
N LYS A 219 7.26 16.37 -0.95
CA LYS A 219 8.11 17.39 -1.60
C LYS A 219 7.87 18.79 -1.02
N ILE A 220 6.62 19.15 -0.71
CA ILE A 220 6.30 20.42 -0.07
C ILE A 220 7.03 20.54 1.28
N GLU A 221 7.01 19.48 2.10
CA GLU A 221 7.67 19.48 3.42
C GLU A 221 9.20 19.54 3.33
N GLN A 222 9.78 18.78 2.40
CA GLN A 222 11.22 18.77 2.17
C GLN A 222 11.71 20.14 1.70
N ASP A 223 11.01 20.74 0.73
CA ASP A 223 11.34 22.05 0.20
C ASP A 223 11.07 23.18 1.20
N GLN A 224 10.09 23.01 2.10
CA GLN A 224 9.84 23.97 3.18
C GLN A 224 10.98 23.98 4.22
N LYS A 225 11.66 22.85 4.43
CA LYS A 225 12.84 22.75 5.30
C LYS A 225 14.11 23.33 4.67
N SER A 226 14.18 23.50 3.35
CA SER A 226 15.35 24.02 2.64
C SER A 226 15.13 25.46 2.15
N ALA A 227 15.97 26.41 2.58
CA ALA A 227 15.82 27.83 2.20
C ALA A 227 15.92 28.09 0.68
N SER A 228 16.45 27.14 -0.09
CA SER A 228 16.56 27.17 -1.56
C SER A 228 15.33 26.61 -2.30
N GLY A 229 14.42 25.89 -1.63
CA GLY A 229 13.32 25.15 -2.26
C GLY A 229 12.09 26.00 -2.67
N ILE A 230 11.94 27.19 -2.08
CA ILE A 230 10.76 28.06 -2.29
C ILE A 230 10.64 28.51 -3.76
N ALA A 231 11.75 28.64 -4.49
CA ALA A 231 11.75 29.08 -5.89
C ALA A 231 11.48 27.95 -6.90
N SER A 232 11.60 26.68 -6.50
CA SER A 232 11.48 25.51 -7.39
C SER A 232 10.14 24.78 -7.27
N ASN A 233 9.47 24.85 -6.11
CA ASN A 233 8.23 24.12 -5.85
C ASN A 233 7.01 25.05 -5.97
N GLU A 234 6.16 24.81 -6.98
CA GLU A 234 5.01 25.66 -7.25
C GLU A 234 3.92 25.54 -6.17
N HIS A 235 3.70 24.35 -5.59
CA HIS A 235 2.74 24.19 -4.49
C HIS A 235 3.17 25.05 -3.28
N LEU A 236 4.44 24.98 -2.89
CA LEU A 236 4.98 25.77 -1.79
C LEU A 236 4.90 27.28 -2.08
N ARG A 237 5.17 27.69 -3.33
CA ARG A 237 5.02 29.09 -3.75
C ARG A 237 3.57 29.57 -3.59
N ARG A 238 2.57 28.76 -3.97
CA ARG A 238 1.15 29.10 -3.84
C ARG A 238 0.67 29.10 -2.40
N ILE A 239 1.16 28.17 -1.58
CA ILE A 239 0.89 28.15 -0.13
C ILE A 239 1.39 29.44 0.53
N ASN A 240 2.57 29.93 0.14
CA ASN A 240 3.17 31.13 0.72
C ASN A 240 2.60 32.45 0.18
N SER A 241 2.33 32.52 -1.12
CA SER A 241 1.76 33.73 -1.73
C SER A 241 0.25 33.84 -1.52
N ASP A 242 -0.43 32.71 -1.33
CA ASP A 242 -1.88 32.53 -1.11
C ASP A 242 -2.77 33.54 -1.86
N PRO A 243 -2.69 33.58 -3.20
CA PRO A 243 -3.38 34.62 -3.98
C PRO A 243 -4.91 34.55 -3.86
N SER A 244 -5.45 33.40 -3.46
CA SER A 244 -6.89 33.18 -3.28
C SER A 244 -7.37 33.37 -1.84
N GLY A 245 -6.46 33.51 -0.86
CA GLY A 245 -6.77 33.49 0.57
C GLY A 245 -7.22 32.14 1.11
N PHE A 246 -7.10 31.06 0.32
CA PHE A 246 -7.56 29.72 0.68
C PHE A 246 -6.70 29.12 1.80
N TYR A 247 -5.38 29.29 1.74
CA TYR A 247 -4.47 28.69 2.71
C TYR A 247 -4.53 29.39 4.06
N MET A 248 -4.69 30.72 4.08
CA MET A 248 -4.98 31.51 5.27
C MET A 248 -6.30 31.09 5.93
N TRP A 249 -7.30 30.69 5.14
CA TRP A 249 -8.57 30.18 5.65
C TRP A 249 -8.46 28.73 6.16
N LEU A 250 -7.77 27.85 5.44
CA LEU A 250 -7.70 26.42 5.75
C LEU A 250 -6.80 26.13 6.96
N ARG A 251 -5.63 26.77 7.05
CA ARG A 251 -4.62 26.51 8.08
C ARG A 251 -5.17 26.56 9.51
N PRO A 252 -5.87 27.62 9.97
CA PRO A 252 -6.41 27.66 11.32
C PRO A 252 -7.47 26.59 11.58
N ILE A 253 -8.21 26.13 10.57
CA ILE A 253 -9.21 25.05 10.72
C ILE A 253 -8.50 23.73 11.03
N VAL A 254 -7.47 23.40 10.24
CA VAL A 254 -6.67 22.18 10.42
C VAL A 254 -5.92 22.20 11.74
N ASP A 255 -5.26 23.32 12.05
CA ASP A 255 -4.47 23.47 13.28
C ASP A 255 -5.35 23.37 14.52
N LYS A 256 -6.51 24.05 14.53
CA LYS A 256 -7.46 23.98 15.63
C LYS A 256 -8.00 22.56 15.83
N TYR A 257 -8.38 21.86 14.76
CA TYR A 257 -8.90 20.50 14.88
C TYR A 257 -7.90 19.56 15.55
N PHE A 258 -6.63 19.59 15.14
CA PHE A 258 -5.62 18.73 15.74
C PHE A 258 -5.22 19.14 17.17
N LEU A 259 -5.33 20.43 17.50
CA LEU A 259 -5.18 20.90 18.88
C LEU A 259 -6.33 20.41 19.77
N ASP A 260 -7.57 20.50 19.29
CA ASP A 260 -8.74 20.01 20.04
C ASP A 260 -8.69 18.48 20.18
N LEU A 261 -8.20 17.77 19.15
CA LEU A 261 -8.01 16.32 19.17
C LEU A 261 -6.96 15.88 20.19
N SER A 262 -5.81 16.56 20.27
CA SER A 262 -4.77 16.24 21.26
C SER A 262 -5.22 16.54 22.70
N ASN A 263 -6.06 17.57 22.88
CA ASN A 263 -6.63 17.94 24.17
C ASN A 263 -7.85 17.09 24.57
N GLY A 264 -8.24 16.09 23.76
CA GLY A 264 -9.43 15.26 24.01
C GLY A 264 -10.75 16.04 24.04
N SER A 265 -10.77 17.24 23.42
CA SER A 265 -11.91 18.16 23.45
C SER A 265 -12.92 17.90 22.33
N VAL A 266 -12.67 16.90 21.48
CA VAL A 266 -13.54 16.56 20.36
C VAL A 266 -14.52 15.46 20.79
N GLY A 267 -15.81 15.80 20.90
CA GLY A 267 -16.88 14.87 21.31
C GLY A 267 -17.09 13.69 20.36
N GLU A 268 -17.87 12.69 20.77
CA GLU A 268 -18.12 11.49 19.95
C GLU A 268 -18.74 11.84 18.58
N PRO A 269 -18.36 11.13 17.50
CA PRO A 269 -18.95 11.33 16.19
C PRO A 269 -20.46 11.07 16.22
N LEU A 270 -21.23 11.85 15.46
CA LEU A 270 -22.66 11.67 15.32
C LEU A 270 -22.95 10.31 14.68
N SER A 271 -23.90 9.56 15.26
CA SER A 271 -24.34 8.30 14.68
C SER A 271 -25.16 8.55 13.40
N LEU A 272 -24.78 7.90 12.31
CA LEU A 272 -25.49 8.00 11.02
C LEU A 272 -26.80 7.17 10.99
N VAL A 273 -27.13 6.50 12.10
CA VAL A 273 -28.33 5.68 12.26
C VAL A 273 -29.41 6.51 12.95
N ALA A 274 -30.15 7.27 12.14
CA ALA A 274 -31.48 7.73 12.49
C ALA A 274 -32.38 7.60 11.25
N ASN A 275 -33.06 6.47 11.15
CA ASN A 275 -34.25 6.35 10.31
C ASN A 275 -35.39 7.08 11.02
N GLY A 276 -35.75 8.25 10.52
CA GLY A 276 -36.94 9.00 10.91
C GLY A 276 -36.97 10.34 10.19
N PRO A 277 -38.13 10.81 9.68
CA PRO A 277 -38.23 12.15 9.14
C PRO A 277 -37.97 13.13 10.29
N LEU A 278 -36.93 13.97 10.15
CA LEU A 278 -36.67 15.08 11.05
C LEU A 278 -37.80 16.10 10.89
N ASP A 279 -38.82 15.96 11.71
CA ASP A 279 -39.90 16.92 11.84
C ASP A 279 -39.37 18.16 12.57
N TRP A 280 -39.19 19.25 11.83
CA TRP A 280 -38.83 20.54 12.42
C TRP A 280 -40.10 21.16 13.03
N THR A 281 -40.42 20.77 14.26
CA THR A 281 -41.41 21.53 15.03
C THR A 281 -40.74 22.78 15.61
N ALA A 282 -41.16 23.92 15.07
CA ALA A 282 -40.84 25.24 15.57
C ALA A 282 -41.27 25.37 17.04
N VAL A 283 -40.37 25.86 17.88
CA VAL A 283 -40.69 26.28 19.25
C VAL A 283 -41.60 27.51 19.17
N GLY A 284 -42.85 27.33 19.55
CA GLY A 284 -43.82 28.38 19.84
C GLY A 284 -44.63 28.02 21.09
N ASP A 285 -44.48 28.86 22.12
CA ASP A 285 -45.37 29.15 23.24
C ASP A 285 -45.93 28.04 24.17
N GLY A 286 -45.44 28.08 25.42
CA GLY A 286 -46.28 28.40 26.59
C GLY A 286 -47.07 27.28 27.30
N ALA A 287 -46.63 26.92 28.52
CA ALA A 287 -47.40 26.62 29.76
C ALA A 287 -46.63 25.57 30.60
N SER A 288 -45.83 25.97 31.61
CA SER A 288 -46.20 26.15 33.03
C SER A 288 -46.71 24.88 33.72
N LEU A 289 -45.93 24.38 34.70
CA LEU A 289 -46.27 24.04 36.10
C LEU A 289 -45.07 23.28 36.72
N ASN A 290 -44.34 23.90 37.67
CA ASN A 290 -44.34 23.63 39.12
C ASN A 290 -44.04 22.15 39.47
N ASP A 291 -43.14 21.75 40.36
CA ASP A 291 -42.54 22.28 41.60
C ASP A 291 -41.49 21.19 41.99
N GLY A 292 -40.39 21.35 42.71
CA GLY A 292 -39.82 22.44 43.47
C GLY A 292 -38.52 21.99 44.17
N LYS A 293 -37.71 23.00 44.55
CA LYS A 293 -36.78 23.09 45.70
C LYS A 293 -35.56 22.15 45.73
N HIS A 294 -34.36 22.53 46.16
CA HIS A 294 -33.64 23.72 46.68
C HIS A 294 -32.20 23.18 46.93
N SER A 295 -31.06 23.88 46.99
CA SER A 295 -30.69 25.30 47.06
C SER A 295 -29.15 25.43 46.91
N ARG A 296 -28.71 26.45 46.16
CA ARG A 296 -27.70 27.51 46.46
C ARG A 296 -26.36 27.12 47.14
N THR A 297 -25.18 27.60 46.74
CA THR A 297 -24.68 28.97 46.46
C THR A 297 -23.32 28.87 45.71
N GLY A 298 -22.81 29.80 44.91
CA GLY A 298 -23.15 31.19 44.66
C GLY A 298 -22.40 31.73 43.43
N SER A 299 -22.98 32.76 42.82
CA SER A 299 -22.41 33.55 41.71
C SER A 299 -21.55 34.71 42.26
N PRO A 300 -20.85 35.42 41.37
CA PRO A 300 -21.43 36.69 40.95
C PRO A 300 -21.53 36.85 39.42
N ARG A 301 -22.50 37.66 39.05
CA ARG A 301 -22.94 38.03 37.70
C ARG A 301 -22.38 39.40 37.29
N LEU A 302 -22.30 39.57 35.96
CA LEU A 302 -22.65 40.74 35.14
C LEU A 302 -21.95 42.10 35.33
N ALA A 303 -21.43 42.61 34.20
CA ALA A 303 -21.81 43.93 33.71
C ALA A 303 -21.78 43.99 32.18
N THR A 304 -22.96 44.10 31.58
CA THR A 304 -23.19 44.55 30.20
C THR A 304 -23.03 46.07 30.17
N ARG A 305 -22.27 46.65 29.21
CA ARG A 305 -22.58 48.00 28.73
C ARG A 305 -22.17 48.25 27.28
N ARG A 306 -23.15 48.76 26.55
CA ARG A 306 -23.13 49.27 25.17
C ARG A 306 -22.26 50.53 25.01
N SER A 307 -21.98 50.80 23.72
CA SER A 307 -21.74 52.09 23.04
C SER A 307 -20.39 52.78 23.24
N SER A 308 -19.63 53.00 22.16
CA SER A 308 -19.77 54.21 21.34
C SER A 308 -18.78 54.24 20.16
N SER A 309 -19.34 54.57 18.98
CA SER A 309 -18.79 55.31 17.83
C SER A 309 -17.40 55.96 17.90
N ARG A 310 -16.64 55.85 16.78
CA ARG A 310 -16.15 56.94 15.88
C ARG A 310 -15.09 56.35 14.93
N ILE A 311 -15.41 56.18 13.64
CA ILE A 311 -15.07 57.08 12.53
C ILE A 311 -13.60 57.51 12.52
N ALA A 312 -12.84 56.99 11.55
CA ALA A 312 -11.95 57.79 10.71
C ALA A 312 -11.71 57.06 9.38
N ALA A 313 -12.35 57.59 8.33
CA ALA A 313 -11.98 57.34 6.94
C ALA A 313 -10.72 58.13 6.61
N PHE A 314 -9.76 57.53 5.90
CA PHE A 314 -8.80 58.21 5.02
C PHE A 314 -8.40 57.19 3.94
N HIS A 315 -9.06 57.24 2.78
CA HIS A 315 -8.67 57.97 1.58
C HIS A 315 -7.67 57.21 0.69
N ARG A 316 -8.20 56.76 -0.45
CA ARG A 316 -7.48 56.37 -1.66
C ARG A 316 -6.63 57.55 -2.15
N HIS A 317 -5.40 57.26 -2.54
CA HIS A 317 -4.69 58.03 -3.57
C HIS A 317 -4.31 57.11 -4.73
N ALA A 318 -4.89 57.43 -5.88
CA ALA A 318 -4.36 57.07 -7.20
C ALA A 318 -3.38 58.18 -7.66
N VAL A 319 -2.77 57.92 -8.83
CA VAL A 319 -1.79 58.75 -9.59
C VAL A 319 -0.34 58.49 -9.17
N GLY A 320 0.62 58.18 -10.04
CA GLY A 320 0.58 58.15 -11.51
C GLY A 320 1.90 57.62 -12.09
N SER A 321 1.89 57.54 -13.42
CA SER A 321 2.98 57.22 -14.34
C SER A 321 4.27 58.02 -14.11
N SER A 322 5.42 57.34 -14.17
CA SER A 322 6.68 57.95 -14.60
C SER A 322 7.52 56.93 -15.39
N SER A 323 7.71 57.26 -16.66
CA SER A 323 8.71 56.75 -17.60
C SER A 323 10.15 57.09 -17.19
N ILE A 324 11.12 56.53 -17.93
CA ILE A 324 12.58 56.83 -17.98
C ILE A 324 13.39 55.84 -17.10
N GLU A 325 14.39 55.06 -17.56
CA GLU A 325 15.25 55.13 -18.74
C GLU A 325 15.83 53.75 -19.09
N ALA A 326 16.07 53.53 -20.38
CA ALA A 326 16.82 52.41 -20.91
C ALA A 326 18.33 52.62 -20.66
N ASN A 327 19.05 51.57 -20.29
CA ASN A 327 20.50 51.52 -20.50
C ASN A 327 20.91 50.18 -21.12
N SER A 328 21.09 50.26 -22.44
CA SER A 328 21.66 49.26 -23.31
C SER A 328 23.18 49.23 -23.19
N SER A 329 23.77 48.08 -22.84
CA SER A 329 25.17 47.79 -23.12
C SER A 329 25.26 46.73 -24.21
N ALA A 330 25.34 47.20 -25.46
CA ALA A 330 25.63 46.41 -26.64
C ALA A 330 27.12 46.01 -26.63
N GLY A 331 27.39 44.72 -26.40
CA GLY A 331 28.69 44.12 -26.69
C GLY A 331 28.82 43.87 -28.20
N LYS A 332 29.90 44.40 -28.79
CA LYS A 332 30.29 44.25 -30.21
C LYS A 332 30.32 42.78 -30.63
N ARG A 333 29.57 42.43 -31.69
CA ARG A 333 29.68 41.12 -32.37
C ARG A 333 30.91 41.10 -33.27
N VAL A 334 31.69 40.04 -33.14
CA VAL A 334 32.89 39.78 -33.92
C VAL A 334 32.47 39.27 -35.30
N TRP A 335 33.24 39.55 -36.36
CA TRP A 335 32.94 39.14 -37.74
C TRP A 335 32.75 37.62 -37.91
N SER A 336 33.20 36.80 -36.96
CA SER A 336 32.90 35.37 -36.90
C SER A 336 31.42 35.05 -36.72
N ASP A 337 30.63 35.97 -36.16
CA ASP A 337 29.18 35.78 -35.97
C ASP A 337 28.43 35.85 -37.31
N TYR A 338 28.94 36.58 -38.30
CA TYR A 338 28.34 36.65 -39.64
C TYR A 338 28.53 35.36 -40.45
N LEU A 339 29.59 34.59 -40.18
CA LEU A 339 29.84 33.29 -40.82
C LEU A 339 28.91 32.17 -40.33
N HIS A 340 28.31 32.36 -39.15
CA HIS A 340 27.36 31.41 -38.55
C HIS A 340 25.88 31.73 -38.84
N ASP A 341 25.56 32.95 -39.30
CA ASP A 341 24.19 33.37 -39.58
C ASP A 341 23.71 33.02 -41.02
N PHE A 342 24.60 32.57 -41.91
CA PHE A 342 24.22 32.07 -43.23
C PHE A 342 24.12 30.53 -43.27
N PRO A 343 22.99 29.96 -43.69
CA PRO A 343 22.78 28.52 -43.78
C PRO A 343 23.45 27.94 -45.04
N ILE A 344 24.66 28.37 -45.38
CA ILE A 344 25.39 27.94 -46.59
C ILE A 344 26.14 26.62 -46.37
N TRP A 345 26.52 26.33 -45.12
CA TRP A 345 27.32 25.17 -44.75
C TRP A 345 26.69 23.80 -45.07
N PRO A 346 25.37 23.58 -44.91
CA PRO A 346 24.72 22.34 -45.34
C PRO A 346 24.81 22.15 -46.86
N TYR A 347 24.69 23.22 -47.64
CA TYR A 347 24.75 23.18 -49.11
C TYR A 347 26.19 23.05 -49.63
N LEU A 348 27.17 23.66 -48.94
CA LEU A 348 28.59 23.50 -49.24
C LEU A 348 29.06 22.06 -48.95
N LEU A 349 28.61 21.47 -47.83
CA LEU A 349 28.85 20.07 -47.52
C LEU A 349 28.16 19.16 -48.53
N LEU A 350 26.88 19.40 -48.85
CA LEU A 350 26.16 18.64 -49.87
C LEU A 350 26.85 18.73 -51.25
N PHE A 351 27.41 19.89 -51.61
CA PHE A 351 28.16 20.11 -52.85
C PHE A 351 29.49 19.34 -52.88
N ILE A 352 30.24 19.33 -51.77
CA ILE A 352 31.44 18.49 -51.61
C ILE A 352 31.07 17.00 -51.66
N PHE A 353 29.94 16.61 -51.08
CA PHE A 353 29.41 15.23 -51.09
C PHE A 353 29.02 14.74 -52.49
N ILE A 354 28.41 15.60 -53.31
CA ILE A 354 28.04 15.29 -54.70
C ILE A 354 29.28 15.14 -55.59
N LYS A 355 30.36 15.89 -55.31
CA LYS A 355 31.61 15.82 -56.09
C LYS A 355 32.48 14.59 -55.78
N VAL A 356 32.27 13.90 -54.65
CA VAL A 356 33.05 12.73 -54.23
C VAL A 356 32.41 11.39 -54.67
N SER A 357 31.18 11.40 -55.20
CA SER A 357 30.38 10.18 -55.33
C SER A 357 30.48 9.42 -56.67
N ALA A 358 31.59 9.52 -57.41
CA ALA A 358 31.71 8.74 -58.64
C ALA A 358 32.29 7.32 -58.41
N ASP A 359 33.30 7.14 -57.55
CA ASP A 359 34.02 5.84 -57.43
C ASP A 359 34.52 5.52 -56.00
N ALA A 360 33.76 5.84 -54.95
CA ALA A 360 34.18 5.55 -53.57
C ALA A 360 33.73 4.16 -53.09
N SER A 361 34.66 3.41 -52.48
CA SER A 361 34.39 2.09 -51.87
C SER A 361 33.40 2.17 -50.70
N LEU A 362 32.68 1.07 -50.44
CA LEU A 362 31.57 1.03 -49.46
C LEU A 362 31.98 1.46 -48.05
N LEU A 363 33.21 1.15 -47.63
CA LEU A 363 33.75 1.54 -46.33
C LEU A 363 33.97 3.07 -46.23
N GLN A 364 34.45 3.69 -47.31
CA GLN A 364 34.65 5.14 -47.39
C GLN A 364 33.31 5.88 -47.42
N ALA A 365 32.30 5.33 -48.09
CA ALA A 365 30.95 5.89 -48.09
C ALA A 365 30.30 5.83 -46.69
N CYS A 366 30.48 4.74 -45.95
CA CYS A 366 29.99 4.61 -44.58
C CYS A 366 30.74 5.53 -43.61
N ALA A 367 32.06 5.66 -43.73
CA ALA A 367 32.86 6.57 -42.92
C ALA A 367 32.49 8.04 -43.15
N LEU A 368 32.28 8.45 -44.42
CA LEU A 368 31.83 9.81 -44.74
C LEU A 368 30.42 10.09 -44.19
N LYS A 369 29.48 9.14 -44.29
CA LYS A 369 28.13 9.27 -43.71
C LYS A 369 28.16 9.39 -42.19
N PHE A 370 29.03 8.64 -41.53
CA PHE A 370 29.23 8.73 -40.09
C PHE A 370 29.77 10.12 -39.68
N ILE A 371 30.75 10.64 -40.40
CA ILE A 371 31.33 11.97 -40.15
C ILE A 371 30.29 13.08 -40.37
N PHE A 372 29.47 13.00 -41.42
CA PHE A 372 28.37 13.93 -41.69
C PHE A 372 27.32 13.93 -40.57
N THR A 373 26.94 12.75 -40.10
CA THR A 373 25.94 12.60 -39.03
C THR A 373 26.48 13.16 -37.70
N CYS A 374 27.77 12.95 -37.41
CA CYS A 374 28.46 13.53 -36.27
C CYS A 374 28.60 15.06 -36.36
N THR A 375 28.80 15.63 -37.56
CA THR A 375 28.88 17.09 -37.74
C THR A 375 27.51 17.76 -37.68
N CYS A 376 26.45 17.14 -38.20
CA CYS A 376 25.07 17.63 -38.07
C CYS A 376 24.57 17.59 -36.62
N THR A 377 24.97 16.58 -35.85
CA THR A 377 24.66 16.50 -34.40
C THR A 377 25.47 17.50 -33.57
N TRP A 378 26.70 17.83 -33.98
CA TRP A 378 27.53 18.83 -33.31
C TRP A 378 27.06 20.27 -33.53
N LEU A 379 26.54 20.60 -34.71
CA LEU A 379 26.19 21.98 -35.09
C LEU A 379 24.71 22.36 -34.84
N ALA A 380 23.88 21.46 -34.32
CA ALA A 380 22.48 21.72 -33.92
C ALA A 380 21.72 22.63 -34.91
N VAL A 381 21.55 22.17 -36.15
CA VAL A 381 20.81 22.93 -37.17
C VAL A 381 19.31 23.00 -36.79
N PRO A 382 18.68 24.19 -36.76
CA PRO A 382 17.46 24.45 -35.98
C PRO A 382 16.18 24.50 -36.82
N GLY A 383 15.05 24.15 -36.22
CA GLY A 383 13.73 24.28 -36.86
C GLY A 383 12.54 24.00 -35.95
N ALA A 384 12.51 24.55 -34.74
CA ALA A 384 11.27 24.86 -33.98
C ALA A 384 11.66 25.50 -32.64
N PHE A 385 10.92 26.52 -32.23
CA PHE A 385 10.86 27.16 -30.91
C PHE A 385 11.68 28.45 -30.65
N PRO A 386 11.04 29.50 -30.08
CA PRO A 386 11.63 30.83 -29.88
C PRO A 386 12.63 30.93 -28.72
N ARG A 387 13.43 32.00 -28.75
CA ARG A 387 14.53 32.34 -27.81
C ARG A 387 14.14 32.39 -26.31
N ALA A 388 12.85 32.52 -25.97
CA ALA A 388 12.38 32.54 -24.58
C ALA A 388 12.59 31.21 -23.85
N THR A 389 12.68 30.08 -24.57
CA THR A 389 12.86 28.74 -23.98
C THR A 389 14.33 28.35 -23.78
N ARG A 390 15.29 29.19 -24.18
CA ARG A 390 16.74 28.88 -24.08
C ARG A 390 17.44 29.41 -22.83
N GLN A 391 16.78 30.22 -22.00
CA GLN A 391 17.39 30.74 -20.77
C GLN A 391 16.75 30.13 -19.53
N ARG A 392 17.26 28.96 -19.10
CA ARG A 392 17.52 28.61 -17.69
C ARG A 392 18.06 27.19 -17.57
N LYS A 393 19.39 27.09 -17.54
CA LYS A 393 20.20 26.21 -16.65
C LYS A 393 19.73 24.74 -16.39
N ARG A 394 18.98 24.11 -17.31
CA ARG A 394 18.58 22.68 -17.27
C ARG A 394 19.18 21.82 -18.38
N ALA A 395 19.95 22.39 -19.31
CA ALA A 395 20.46 21.68 -20.48
C ALA A 395 21.81 20.95 -20.26
N ARG A 396 22.16 20.55 -19.04
CA ARG A 396 23.38 19.73 -18.79
C ARG A 396 23.11 18.30 -18.35
N ASN A 397 21.92 17.99 -17.82
CA ASN A 397 21.61 16.64 -17.30
C ASN A 397 20.60 15.84 -18.14
N GLU A 398 20.00 16.41 -19.20
CA GLU A 398 19.01 15.71 -20.03
C GLU A 398 19.49 15.33 -21.44
N LEU A 399 20.80 15.35 -21.71
CA LEU A 399 21.36 14.96 -23.01
C LEU A 399 21.76 13.48 -23.13
N GLY A 400 21.35 12.65 -22.17
CA GLY A 400 21.48 11.19 -22.22
C GLY A 400 20.40 10.49 -23.08
N PRO A 401 19.11 10.82 -22.94
CA PRO A 401 18.03 10.12 -23.64
C PRO A 401 17.92 10.46 -25.13
N LEU A 402 18.03 11.75 -25.49
CA LEU A 402 17.92 12.21 -26.89
C LEU A 402 19.04 11.68 -27.80
N ARG A 403 20.23 11.44 -27.23
CA ARG A 403 21.38 10.88 -27.96
C ARG A 403 21.13 9.42 -28.40
N ARG A 404 20.25 8.70 -27.69
CA ARG A 404 19.88 7.30 -28.00
C ARG A 404 18.67 7.22 -28.93
N GLU A 405 17.73 8.14 -28.84
CA GLU A 405 16.61 8.24 -29.78
C GLU A 405 17.08 8.51 -31.21
N CYS A 406 18.11 9.36 -31.39
CA CYS A 406 18.74 9.58 -32.69
C CYS A 406 19.50 8.35 -33.22
N VAL A 407 20.06 7.50 -32.35
CA VAL A 407 20.74 6.25 -32.75
C VAL A 407 19.73 5.20 -33.20
N VAL A 408 18.56 5.14 -32.55
CA VAL A 408 17.46 4.25 -32.96
C VAL A 408 16.86 4.71 -34.29
N LEU A 409 16.65 6.02 -34.48
CA LEU A 409 16.22 6.58 -35.77
C LEU A 409 17.24 6.35 -36.88
N ALA A 410 18.55 6.45 -36.59
CA ALA A 410 19.61 6.13 -37.54
C ALA A 410 19.64 4.64 -37.91
N ALA A 411 19.44 3.73 -36.94
CA ALA A 411 19.34 2.30 -37.18
C ALA A 411 18.08 1.94 -38.01
N ILE A 412 16.96 2.63 -37.78
CA ILE A 412 15.74 2.49 -38.58
C ILE A 412 16.00 2.94 -40.02
N CYS A 413 16.64 4.10 -40.23
CA CYS A 413 17.00 4.57 -41.57
C CYS A 413 17.99 3.63 -42.30
N ASP A 414 18.91 2.98 -41.57
CA ASP A 414 19.88 2.04 -42.12
C ASP A 414 19.23 0.71 -42.55
N VAL A 415 18.27 0.21 -41.77
CA VAL A 415 17.45 -0.96 -42.13
C VAL A 415 16.54 -0.65 -43.32
N PHE A 416 15.92 0.54 -43.37
CA PHE A 416 15.11 0.96 -44.51
C PHE A 416 15.94 1.12 -45.79
N SER A 417 17.16 1.64 -45.70
CA SER A 417 18.02 1.87 -46.88
C SER A 417 18.74 0.60 -47.38
N THR A 418 19.03 -0.36 -46.50
CA THR A 418 19.51 -1.70 -46.90
C THR A 418 18.40 -2.54 -47.56
N MET A 419 17.15 -2.44 -47.09
CA MET A 419 16.00 -3.11 -47.71
C MET A 419 15.61 -2.55 -49.09
N THR A 420 15.92 -1.29 -49.38
CA THR A 420 15.71 -0.70 -50.72
C THR A 420 16.79 -1.04 -51.74
N LYS A 421 17.93 -1.61 -51.31
CA LYS A 421 19.11 -1.83 -52.17
C LYS A 421 19.23 -3.25 -52.75
N ASN A 422 18.37 -4.18 -52.32
CA ASN A 422 18.44 -5.58 -52.75
C ASN A 422 17.75 -5.91 -54.09
N ASP A 423 17.17 -4.91 -54.78
CA ASP A 423 16.70 -5.10 -56.16
C ASP A 423 17.48 -4.19 -57.12
N ALA A 424 18.68 -4.63 -57.49
CA ALA A 424 19.42 -4.10 -58.64
C ALA A 424 20.00 -5.24 -59.48
N ALA A 425 19.13 -5.89 -60.27
CA ALA A 425 19.38 -6.17 -61.69
C ALA A 425 18.14 -6.81 -62.34
N PRO A 426 17.58 -6.17 -63.38
CA PRO A 426 17.11 -6.89 -64.56
C PRO A 426 17.91 -6.46 -65.80
N PRO A 427 17.99 -7.30 -66.84
CA PRO A 427 18.66 -6.95 -68.09
C PRO A 427 17.83 -5.93 -68.89
N ALA A 428 18.51 -5.27 -69.83
CA ALA A 428 18.05 -4.16 -70.64
C ALA A 428 16.69 -4.36 -71.34
N GLY A 429 15.85 -3.31 -71.35
CA GLY A 429 14.70 -3.18 -72.25
C GLY A 429 13.56 -2.29 -71.73
N ALA A 430 13.51 -1.06 -72.26
CA ALA A 430 12.39 -0.10 -72.40
C ALA A 430 11.08 -0.22 -71.57
N GLY A 431 10.62 0.91 -71.03
CA GLY A 431 9.17 1.21 -70.88
C GLY A 431 8.76 1.86 -69.55
N ALA A 432 8.26 3.08 -69.62
CA ALA A 432 7.92 3.95 -68.50
C ALA A 432 6.57 3.62 -67.81
N GLY A 433 6.48 3.94 -66.52
CA GLY A 433 5.26 4.45 -65.87
C GLY A 433 4.26 3.43 -65.29
N ALA A 434 4.40 3.07 -64.02
CA ALA A 434 3.27 2.69 -63.16
C ALA A 434 3.65 2.85 -61.67
N GLY A 435 2.84 3.60 -60.92
CA GLY A 435 3.05 3.86 -59.49
C GLY A 435 3.07 2.58 -58.66
N ARG A 436 4.05 2.46 -57.77
CA ARG A 436 4.16 1.35 -56.80
C ARG A 436 3.03 1.46 -55.77
N ALA A 437 1.93 0.74 -56.00
CA ALA A 437 0.97 0.43 -54.95
C ALA A 437 1.65 -0.50 -53.92
N LEU A 438 1.67 -0.09 -52.65
CA LEU A 438 2.11 -0.94 -51.54
C LEU A 438 1.19 -2.17 -51.47
N SER A 439 1.76 -3.37 -51.55
CA SER A 439 0.96 -4.59 -51.41
C SER A 439 0.34 -4.66 -50.01
N PRO A 440 -0.91 -5.14 -49.87
CA PRO A 440 -1.60 -5.21 -48.57
C PRO A 440 -0.79 -5.94 -47.49
N MET A 441 0.01 -6.93 -47.91
CA MET A 441 0.91 -7.69 -47.04
C MET A 441 2.08 -6.84 -46.50
N ARG A 442 2.62 -5.91 -47.31
CA ARG A 442 3.65 -4.97 -46.86
C ARG A 442 3.09 -3.86 -45.95
N PHE A 443 1.85 -3.44 -46.17
CA PHE A 443 1.17 -2.52 -45.24
C PHE A 443 0.91 -3.19 -43.88
N MET A 444 0.46 -4.45 -43.85
CA MET A 444 0.30 -5.22 -42.61
C MET A 444 1.63 -5.46 -41.89
N GLN A 445 2.69 -5.81 -42.62
CA GLN A 445 4.02 -6.00 -42.04
C GLN A 445 4.59 -4.68 -41.47
N LEU A 446 4.38 -3.56 -42.16
CA LEU A 446 4.78 -2.24 -41.67
C LEU A 446 3.97 -1.85 -40.44
N ALA A 447 2.65 -2.04 -40.45
CA ALA A 447 1.78 -1.78 -39.31
C ALA A 447 2.19 -2.63 -38.10
N LEU A 448 2.44 -3.93 -38.29
CA LEU A 448 2.87 -4.84 -37.23
C LEU A 448 4.24 -4.42 -36.66
N ALA A 449 5.22 -4.13 -37.51
CA ALA A 449 6.55 -3.68 -37.08
C ALA A 449 6.49 -2.37 -36.31
N THR A 450 5.66 -1.41 -36.75
CA THR A 450 5.47 -0.13 -36.08
C THR A 450 4.74 -0.32 -34.74
N THR A 451 3.76 -1.23 -34.68
CA THR A 451 3.04 -1.56 -33.44
C THR A 451 3.95 -2.25 -32.42
N VAL A 452 4.84 -3.13 -32.87
CA VAL A 452 5.86 -3.78 -32.03
C VAL A 452 6.89 -2.76 -31.53
N LEU A 453 7.32 -1.82 -32.37
CA LEU A 453 8.25 -0.76 -31.96
C LEU A 453 7.62 0.21 -30.97
N PHE A 454 6.38 0.64 -31.19
CA PHE A 454 5.66 1.48 -30.23
C PHE A 454 5.37 0.72 -28.93
N SER A 455 5.04 -0.58 -28.99
CA SER A 455 4.84 -1.39 -27.78
C SER A 455 6.14 -1.63 -27.02
N MET A 456 7.29 -1.74 -27.70
CA MET A 456 8.61 -1.83 -27.07
C MET A 456 9.07 -0.49 -26.47
N ALA A 457 8.86 0.62 -27.18
CA ALA A 457 9.16 1.97 -26.66
C ALA A 457 8.26 2.31 -25.47
N TYR A 458 6.98 1.90 -25.51
CA TYR A 458 6.05 2.04 -24.41
C TYR A 458 6.36 1.09 -23.26
N MET A 459 6.74 -0.17 -23.53
CA MET A 459 7.30 -1.06 -22.49
C MET A 459 8.55 -0.44 -21.88
N TYR A 460 9.41 0.25 -22.64
CA TYR A 460 10.60 0.87 -22.11
C TYR A 460 10.29 2.13 -21.29
N GLN A 461 9.37 2.99 -21.72
CA GLN A 461 8.89 4.13 -20.92
C GLN A 461 8.14 3.67 -19.67
N PHE A 462 7.35 2.60 -19.77
CA PHE A 462 6.67 2.00 -18.64
C PHE A 462 7.65 1.28 -17.70
N VAL A 463 8.66 0.59 -18.23
CA VAL A 463 9.74 0.00 -17.43
C VAL A 463 10.59 1.11 -16.83
N SER A 464 10.84 2.23 -17.50
CA SER A 464 11.61 3.34 -16.91
C SER A 464 10.81 4.11 -15.87
N VAL A 465 9.48 4.26 -16.02
CA VAL A 465 8.58 4.77 -14.97
C VAL A 465 8.43 3.75 -13.85
N SER A 466 8.33 2.46 -14.14
CA SER A 466 8.29 1.38 -13.13
C SER A 466 9.63 1.22 -12.41
N VAL A 467 10.75 1.45 -13.10
CA VAL A 467 12.11 1.46 -12.57
C VAL A 467 12.39 2.77 -11.84
N SER A 468 11.81 3.90 -12.25
CA SER A 468 11.84 5.16 -11.48
C SER A 468 10.89 5.12 -10.28
N LEU A 469 9.79 4.37 -10.33
CA LEU A 469 8.94 4.04 -9.19
C LEU A 469 9.60 3.03 -8.24
N ARG A 470 10.41 2.11 -8.78
CA ARG A 470 11.31 1.25 -7.98
C ARG A 470 12.48 2.05 -7.40
N SER A 471 13.07 2.96 -8.17
CA SER A 471 14.25 3.77 -7.80
C SER A 471 13.92 4.99 -6.93
N ALA A 472 12.69 5.53 -7.00
CA ALA A 472 12.13 6.45 -6.01
C ALA A 472 11.65 5.71 -4.74
N GLY A 473 11.51 4.38 -4.82
CA GLY A 473 11.53 3.48 -3.67
C GLY A 473 12.94 3.20 -3.15
N ASP A 474 13.98 3.32 -3.98
CA ASP A 474 15.39 3.09 -3.60
C ASP A 474 16.18 4.35 -3.20
N SER A 475 15.60 5.56 -3.31
CA SER A 475 16.28 6.80 -2.91
C SER A 475 15.84 7.37 -1.55
N ASP A 476 14.79 6.81 -0.96
CA ASP A 476 14.48 6.93 0.47
C ASP A 476 14.69 5.55 1.10
N SER A 477 15.95 5.22 1.42
CA SER A 477 16.40 4.00 2.12
C SER A 477 15.81 2.66 1.61
N GLU A 478 16.65 1.87 0.92
CA GLU A 478 16.40 0.51 0.44
C GLU A 478 15.86 -0.47 1.52
N ASP A 479 14.56 -0.45 1.77
CA ASP A 479 13.82 -1.65 2.20
C ASP A 479 12.32 -1.54 1.97
N SER A 480 11.73 -2.38 1.10
CA SER A 480 10.29 -2.71 1.08
C SER A 480 9.94 -3.75 0.00
N GLY A 481 9.89 -5.02 0.40
CA GLY A 481 9.18 -6.08 -0.33
C GLY A 481 7.67 -5.83 -0.40
N GLY A 482 7.03 -6.32 -1.47
CA GLY A 482 5.64 -6.00 -1.86
C GLY A 482 4.60 -6.07 -0.74
N LEU A 483 4.01 -4.92 -0.42
CA LEU A 483 3.05 -4.74 0.68
C LEU A 483 1.60 -4.72 0.19
N LEU A 484 0.86 -5.84 0.34
CA LEU A 484 -0.61 -5.92 0.21
C LEU A 484 -1.25 -5.73 1.60
N ARG A 485 -1.67 -4.51 1.96
CA ARG A 485 -2.19 -4.15 3.30
C ARG A 485 -3.73 -4.09 3.30
N ASN A 486 -4.43 -5.19 3.60
CA ASN A 486 -5.87 -5.15 3.90
C ASN A 486 -6.09 -4.63 5.33
N ARG A 487 -6.83 -3.53 5.51
CA ARG A 487 -6.90 -2.79 6.79
C ARG A 487 -8.34 -2.49 7.25
N VAL A 488 -9.25 -3.46 7.10
CA VAL A 488 -10.65 -3.31 7.53
C VAL A 488 -10.83 -3.45 9.06
N LEU A 489 -9.83 -3.92 9.82
CA LEU A 489 -9.97 -4.20 11.27
C LEU A 489 -8.83 -3.66 12.17
N GLY A 490 -7.91 -2.85 11.65
CA GLY A 490 -6.67 -2.51 12.38
C GLY A 490 -5.68 -3.68 12.48
N HIS A 491 -5.99 -4.79 11.81
CA HIS A 491 -5.07 -5.87 11.50
C HIS A 491 -4.43 -5.61 10.14
N SER A 492 -3.15 -5.93 9.97
CA SER A 492 -2.49 -5.88 8.65
C SER A 492 -1.97 -7.26 8.31
N VAL A 493 -2.42 -7.79 7.17
CA VAL A 493 -1.78 -8.94 6.52
C VAL A 493 -0.72 -8.40 5.55
N LEU A 494 0.44 -9.04 5.49
CA LEU A 494 1.52 -8.78 4.55
C LEU A 494 1.85 -10.08 3.82
N HIS A 495 2.18 -10.03 2.53
CA HIS A 495 2.57 -11.21 1.76
C HIS A 495 3.98 -11.00 1.22
N LEU A 496 4.90 -11.90 1.54
CA LEU A 496 6.29 -11.85 1.12
C LEU A 496 6.63 -13.10 0.32
N GLN A 497 7.50 -12.94 -0.67
CA GLN A 497 7.91 -14.00 -1.57
C GLN A 497 9.38 -14.34 -1.37
N GLY A 498 9.66 -15.61 -1.06
CA GLY A 498 11.02 -16.12 -0.90
C GLY A 498 11.66 -15.82 0.46
N PHE A 499 12.82 -16.47 0.68
CA PHE A 499 13.55 -16.42 1.94
C PHE A 499 14.06 -15.02 2.28
N GLU A 500 14.75 -14.37 1.34
CA GLU A 500 15.40 -13.07 1.56
C GLU A 500 14.42 -11.99 2.03
N ALA A 501 13.27 -11.86 1.35
CA ALA A 501 12.25 -10.88 1.72
C ALA A 501 11.66 -11.16 3.11
N GLY A 502 11.40 -12.43 3.40
CA GLY A 502 10.91 -12.85 4.72
C GLY A 502 11.92 -12.57 5.82
N TYR A 503 13.18 -12.98 5.61
CA TYR A 503 14.26 -12.84 6.59
C TYR A 503 14.50 -11.38 6.93
N LYS A 504 14.66 -10.53 5.92
CA LYS A 504 14.88 -9.09 6.11
C LYS A 504 13.74 -8.47 6.92
N PHE A 505 12.50 -8.65 6.46
CA PHE A 505 11.33 -8.10 7.13
C PHE A 505 11.23 -8.51 8.61
N VAL A 506 11.39 -9.80 8.91
CA VAL A 506 11.26 -10.29 10.30
C VAL A 506 12.44 -9.84 11.16
N SER A 507 13.66 -9.81 10.61
CA SER A 507 14.86 -9.40 11.33
C SER A 507 14.84 -7.92 11.74
N GLU A 508 14.23 -7.06 10.92
CA GLU A 508 14.11 -5.62 11.17
C GLU A 508 12.82 -5.26 11.93
N TYR A 509 11.95 -6.24 12.19
CA TYR A 509 10.68 -5.99 12.83
C TYR A 509 10.83 -5.71 14.33
N ASP A 510 10.42 -4.51 14.74
CA ASP A 510 10.36 -4.10 16.15
C ASP A 510 8.97 -4.37 16.74
N VAL A 511 8.85 -5.42 17.56
CA VAL A 511 7.59 -5.83 18.20
C VAL A 511 7.08 -4.79 19.21
N GLU A 512 7.97 -4.05 19.88
CA GLU A 512 7.58 -3.05 20.88
C GLU A 512 6.97 -1.82 20.22
N ALA A 513 7.59 -1.33 19.14
CA ALA A 513 7.10 -0.17 18.41
C ALA A 513 5.91 -0.49 17.48
N GLN A 514 5.88 -1.69 16.89
CA GLN A 514 4.97 -2.00 15.79
C GLN A 514 3.80 -2.92 16.15
N GLY A 515 3.83 -3.53 17.33
CA GLY A 515 2.82 -4.46 17.83
C GLY A 515 3.08 -5.93 17.46
N PRO A 516 2.22 -6.86 17.92
CA PRO A 516 2.42 -8.31 17.76
C PRO A 516 2.54 -8.73 16.29
N LEU A 517 3.56 -9.54 15.99
CA LEU A 517 3.75 -10.13 14.66
C LEU A 517 3.52 -11.64 14.70
N TYR A 518 2.71 -12.10 13.76
CA TYR A 518 2.46 -13.50 13.45
C TYR A 518 3.03 -13.81 12.08
N ILE A 519 3.79 -14.89 11.96
CA ILE A 519 4.46 -15.29 10.73
C ILE A 519 3.86 -16.62 10.27
N LEU A 520 3.31 -16.63 9.06
CA LEU A 520 2.70 -17.79 8.42
C LEU A 520 3.53 -18.17 7.20
N PHE A 521 4.15 -19.35 7.23
CA PHE A 521 4.87 -19.91 6.09
C PHE A 521 3.93 -20.77 5.26
N MET A 522 3.83 -20.46 3.98
CA MET A 522 2.96 -21.15 3.02
C MET A 522 3.74 -21.55 1.79
N SER A 523 3.25 -22.54 1.05
CA SER A 523 3.72 -22.80 -0.31
C SER A 523 3.45 -21.62 -1.25
N ASP A 524 4.10 -21.60 -2.41
CA ASP A 524 3.69 -20.70 -3.48
C ASP A 524 2.27 -21.01 -3.96
N ALA A 525 1.57 -19.94 -4.35
CA ALA A 525 0.30 -20.03 -5.04
C ALA A 525 0.52 -19.88 -6.55
N ASN A 526 -0.22 -20.65 -7.34
CA ASN A 526 -0.27 -20.47 -8.79
C ASN A 526 -0.99 -19.15 -9.17
N ASP A 527 -1.09 -18.88 -10.47
CA ASP A 527 -1.75 -17.66 -10.98
C ASP A 527 -3.24 -17.55 -10.56
N ASP A 528 -3.89 -18.68 -10.26
CA ASP A 528 -5.27 -18.75 -9.75
C ASP A 528 -5.37 -18.54 -8.23
N GLY A 529 -4.23 -18.34 -7.54
CA GLY A 529 -4.18 -18.16 -6.09
C GLY A 529 -4.31 -19.44 -5.28
N LYS A 530 -4.19 -20.62 -5.91
CA LYS A 530 -4.21 -21.95 -5.31
C LYS A 530 -2.81 -22.39 -4.92
N TYR A 531 -2.66 -22.86 -3.69
CA TYR A 531 -1.39 -23.34 -3.16
C TYR A 531 -1.02 -24.71 -3.73
N TRP A 532 0.25 -24.92 -4.07
CA TRP A 532 0.71 -26.25 -4.52
C TRP A 532 0.68 -27.29 -3.38
N CYS A 533 0.86 -26.85 -2.13
CA CYS A 533 0.77 -27.72 -0.96
C CYS A 533 -0.70 -27.87 -0.52
N PRO A 534 -1.26 -29.10 -0.47
CA PRO A 534 -2.65 -29.33 -0.06
C PRO A 534 -2.95 -28.87 1.38
N ASP A 535 -1.97 -28.95 2.28
CA ASP A 535 -2.13 -28.58 3.68
C ASP A 535 -2.18 -27.06 3.84
N CYS A 536 -1.40 -26.34 3.02
CA CYS A 536 -1.46 -24.87 2.94
C CYS A 536 -2.85 -24.42 2.46
N GLU A 537 -3.42 -25.08 1.46
CA GLU A 537 -4.77 -24.77 0.98
C GLU A 537 -5.82 -24.94 2.09
N ARG A 538 -5.72 -26.02 2.88
CA ARG A 538 -6.64 -26.26 4.01
C ARG A 538 -6.46 -25.26 5.15
N ALA A 539 -5.25 -24.76 5.39
CA ALA A 539 -4.96 -23.84 6.48
C ALA A 539 -5.34 -22.38 6.21
N LYS A 540 -5.37 -21.95 4.93
CA LYS A 540 -5.62 -20.55 4.54
C LYS A 540 -6.83 -19.94 5.23
N LYS A 541 -7.99 -20.59 5.11
CA LYS A 541 -9.26 -20.07 5.65
C LYS A 541 -9.28 -20.09 7.19
N PRO A 542 -9.00 -21.21 7.89
CA PRO A 542 -8.95 -21.24 9.35
C PRO A 542 -8.01 -20.21 9.96
N VAL A 543 -6.80 -20.05 9.41
CA VAL A 543 -5.81 -19.09 9.91
C VAL A 543 -6.31 -17.66 9.79
N MET A 544 -6.87 -17.30 8.64
CA MET A 544 -7.41 -15.95 8.42
C MET A 544 -8.64 -15.67 9.29
N ASP A 545 -9.54 -16.66 9.43
CA ASP A 545 -10.73 -16.54 10.29
C ASP A 545 -10.31 -16.31 11.76
N ALA A 546 -9.28 -16.99 12.25
CA ALA A 546 -8.73 -16.78 13.58
C ALA A 546 -7.97 -15.46 13.74
N PHE A 547 -7.18 -15.06 12.74
CA PHE A 547 -6.49 -13.77 12.75
C PHE A 547 -7.46 -12.59 12.78
N ASN A 548 -8.62 -12.69 12.14
CA ASN A 548 -9.68 -11.68 12.22
C ASN A 548 -10.21 -11.48 13.65
N ARG A 549 -10.05 -12.47 14.53
CA ARG A 549 -10.39 -12.40 15.96
C ARG A 549 -9.20 -12.00 16.86
N ALA A 550 -8.00 -11.85 16.31
CA ALA A 550 -6.81 -11.47 17.07
C ALA A 550 -6.94 -10.08 17.72
N PRO A 551 -6.10 -9.73 18.70
CA PRO A 551 -6.07 -8.39 19.29
C PRO A 551 -5.77 -7.31 18.24
N ARG A 552 -6.39 -6.13 18.40
CA ARG A 552 -6.13 -4.97 17.53
C ARG A 552 -4.65 -4.61 17.50
N GLY A 553 -4.16 -4.18 16.34
CA GLY A 553 -2.74 -3.88 16.13
C GLY A 553 -1.87 -5.12 15.84
N SER A 554 -2.46 -6.32 15.85
CA SER A 554 -1.79 -7.54 15.38
C SER A 554 -1.49 -7.49 13.89
N ARG A 555 -0.33 -8.01 13.51
CA ARG A 555 0.11 -8.14 12.12
C ARG A 555 0.34 -9.59 11.77
N LEU A 556 -0.08 -9.99 10.58
CA LEU A 556 0.19 -11.31 10.02
C LEU A 556 1.07 -11.11 8.79
N VAL A 557 2.19 -11.83 8.69
CA VAL A 557 2.98 -11.90 7.47
C VAL A 557 2.92 -13.32 6.93
N GLU A 558 2.38 -13.48 5.72
CA GLU A 558 2.45 -14.71 4.94
C GLU A 558 3.76 -14.69 4.14
N ILE A 559 4.66 -15.63 4.43
CA ILE A 559 5.92 -15.80 3.69
C ILE A 559 5.78 -17.04 2.81
N ARG A 560 5.86 -16.84 1.50
CA ARG A 560 5.79 -17.89 0.50
C ARG A 560 7.16 -18.50 0.26
N VAL A 561 7.27 -19.80 0.48
CA VAL A 561 8.58 -20.48 0.55
C VAL A 561 9.23 -20.74 -0.81
N GLY A 562 8.51 -20.54 -1.92
CA GLY A 562 9.00 -20.87 -3.26
C GLY A 562 8.37 -22.13 -3.87
N PRO A 563 8.94 -22.62 -4.98
CA PRO A 563 8.46 -23.82 -5.66
C PRO A 563 8.71 -25.10 -4.84
N GLU A 564 7.91 -26.14 -5.10
CA GLU A 564 7.99 -27.43 -4.41
C GLU A 564 9.40 -28.03 -4.42
N SER A 565 10.12 -27.92 -5.55
CA SER A 565 11.49 -28.45 -5.69
C SER A 565 12.49 -27.79 -4.75
N TYR A 566 12.34 -26.49 -4.48
CA TYR A 566 13.18 -25.76 -3.54
C TYR A 566 12.81 -26.13 -2.09
N TRP A 567 11.53 -26.25 -1.77
CA TRP A 567 11.08 -26.66 -0.43
C TRP A 567 11.48 -28.10 -0.08
N ALA A 568 11.50 -28.99 -1.08
CA ALA A 568 11.91 -30.38 -0.95
C ALA A 568 13.40 -30.54 -0.60
N ASP A 569 14.25 -29.53 -0.89
CA ASP A 569 15.65 -29.54 -0.47
C ASP A 569 15.75 -29.25 1.03
N TYR A 570 16.25 -30.22 1.81
CA TYR A 570 16.44 -30.05 3.25
C TYR A 570 17.50 -28.99 3.60
N MET A 571 18.38 -28.63 2.66
CA MET A 571 19.43 -27.63 2.85
C MET A 571 18.99 -26.21 2.51
N ASN A 572 17.73 -26.00 2.09
CA ASN A 572 17.23 -24.68 1.78
C ASN A 572 17.26 -23.74 3.00
N GLU A 573 17.29 -22.44 2.71
CA GLU A 573 17.55 -21.39 3.69
C GLU A 573 16.48 -21.31 4.78
N PHE A 574 15.20 -21.62 4.47
CA PHE A 574 14.14 -21.63 5.48
C PHE A 574 14.33 -22.73 6.54
N ARG A 575 14.92 -23.86 6.13
CA ARG A 575 15.15 -25.00 7.02
C ARG A 575 16.43 -24.83 7.84
N GLN A 576 17.46 -24.21 7.27
CA GLN A 576 18.78 -24.09 7.90
C GLN A 576 18.97 -22.80 8.68
N ASN A 577 18.32 -21.70 8.29
CA ASN A 577 18.51 -20.41 8.96
C ASN A 577 17.91 -20.42 10.37
N GLN A 578 18.68 -19.85 11.32
CA GLN A 578 18.35 -19.83 12.74
C GLN A 578 17.06 -19.06 13.07
N LEU A 579 16.73 -18.02 12.32
CA LEU A 579 15.54 -17.20 12.55
C LEU A 579 14.24 -17.99 12.33
N PHE A 580 14.20 -18.81 11.27
CA PHE A 580 12.99 -19.55 10.89
C PHE A 580 13.04 -21.03 11.27
N TYR A 581 14.14 -21.70 10.95
CA TYR A 581 14.46 -23.10 11.26
C TYR A 581 13.22 -24.01 11.17
N LEU A 582 12.70 -24.19 9.95
CA LEU A 582 11.41 -24.83 9.68
C LEU A 582 11.54 -26.27 9.20
N ASP A 583 10.64 -27.14 9.64
CA ASP A 583 10.56 -28.53 9.15
C ASP A 583 9.38 -28.76 8.18
N HIS A 584 8.28 -28.03 8.37
CA HIS A 584 7.02 -28.27 7.65
C HIS A 584 6.37 -26.96 7.19
N ILE A 585 5.48 -27.08 6.20
CA ILE A 585 4.50 -26.05 5.82
C ILE A 585 3.12 -26.69 5.76
N PRO A 586 2.03 -25.95 6.06
CA PRO A 586 2.02 -24.59 6.57
C PRO A 586 2.57 -24.53 8.00
N THR A 587 3.24 -23.43 8.35
CA THR A 587 3.70 -23.19 9.73
C THR A 587 3.31 -21.79 10.17
N LEU A 588 2.57 -21.68 11.27
CA LEU A 588 2.25 -20.41 11.93
C LEU A 588 3.09 -20.29 13.21
N MET A 589 3.70 -19.14 13.44
CA MET A 589 4.36 -18.84 14.72
C MET A 589 4.25 -17.37 15.07
N ARG A 590 4.44 -17.05 16.36
CA ARG A 590 4.50 -15.68 16.85
C ARG A 590 5.93 -15.23 16.98
N TYR A 591 6.24 -14.04 16.49
CA TYR A 591 7.55 -13.42 16.67
C TYR A 591 7.55 -12.60 17.96
N GLU A 592 8.56 -12.83 18.80
CA GLU A 592 8.72 -12.16 20.10
C GLU A 592 9.79 -11.05 20.07
N GLY A 593 10.43 -10.82 18.92
CA GLY A 593 11.51 -9.85 18.77
C GLY A 593 12.89 -10.43 19.09
N GLY A 594 13.95 -9.74 18.65
CA GLY A 594 15.33 -10.15 18.89
C GLY A 594 15.70 -11.54 18.35
N GLY A 595 15.05 -11.97 17.26
CA GLY A 595 15.23 -13.31 16.68
C GLY A 595 14.41 -14.42 17.34
N ASN A 596 13.71 -14.14 18.45
CA ASN A 596 12.94 -15.15 19.17
C ASN A 596 11.54 -15.35 18.60
N SER A 597 11.07 -16.59 18.64
CA SER A 597 9.71 -16.96 18.25
C SER A 597 9.07 -17.94 19.22
N SER A 598 7.75 -17.95 19.27
CA SER A 598 6.95 -18.79 20.16
C SER A 598 5.67 -19.28 19.47
N THR A 599 4.92 -20.13 20.18
CA THR A 599 3.60 -20.63 19.77
C THR A 599 3.55 -21.16 18.32
N MET A 600 4.45 -22.08 17.99
CA MET A 600 4.47 -22.71 16.67
C MET A 600 3.30 -23.69 16.50
N LEU A 601 2.60 -23.58 15.37
CA LEU A 601 1.64 -24.56 14.87
C LEU A 601 2.10 -24.99 13.48
N THR A 602 2.00 -26.28 13.18
CA THR A 602 2.42 -26.85 11.88
C THR A 602 1.34 -27.73 11.30
N GLU A 603 1.21 -27.76 9.97
CA GLU A 603 0.37 -28.70 9.21
C GLU A 603 -1.09 -28.72 9.71
N SER A 604 -1.59 -29.85 10.22
CA SER A 604 -2.96 -30.01 10.71
C SER A 604 -3.28 -29.15 11.93
N PHE A 605 -2.28 -28.72 12.70
CA PHE A 605 -2.49 -27.80 13.81
C PHE A 605 -2.87 -26.39 13.32
N CYS A 606 -2.51 -26.03 12.08
CA CYS A 606 -2.93 -24.78 11.45
C CYS A 606 -4.39 -24.80 10.97
N THR A 607 -5.13 -25.90 11.15
CA THR A 607 -6.57 -25.98 10.87
C THR A 607 -7.42 -26.05 12.14
N ASP A 608 -6.79 -26.26 13.30
CA ASP A 608 -7.47 -26.38 14.58
C ASP A 608 -7.79 -25.00 15.14
N THR A 609 -9.09 -24.67 15.20
CA THR A 609 -9.54 -23.33 15.59
C THR A 609 -9.17 -22.99 17.04
N ALA A 610 -9.15 -23.95 17.96
CA ALA A 610 -8.83 -23.69 19.37
C ALA A 610 -7.33 -23.37 19.53
N LEU A 611 -6.47 -24.07 18.80
CA LEU A 611 -5.03 -23.81 18.77
C LEU A 611 -4.72 -22.48 18.08
N LEU A 612 -5.39 -22.16 16.98
CA LEU A 612 -5.23 -20.87 16.30
C LEU A 612 -5.64 -19.70 17.17
N ASP A 613 -6.79 -19.79 17.85
CA ASP A 613 -7.25 -18.75 18.78
C ASP A 613 -6.21 -18.52 19.91
N TYR A 614 -5.61 -19.61 20.42
CA TYR A 614 -4.53 -19.54 21.40
C TYR A 614 -3.26 -18.88 20.82
N ALA A 615 -2.81 -19.31 19.64
CA ALA A 615 -1.63 -18.75 18.98
C ALA A 615 -1.80 -17.26 18.71
N PHE A 616 -2.96 -16.85 18.18
CA PHE A 616 -3.29 -15.44 17.92
C PHE A 616 -3.66 -14.63 19.17
N ARG A 617 -3.67 -15.23 20.36
CA ARG A 617 -4.04 -14.58 21.63
C ARG A 617 -5.40 -13.88 21.54
N VAL A 618 -6.38 -14.54 20.94
CA VAL A 618 -7.75 -14.03 20.80
C VAL A 618 -8.31 -13.70 22.18
N ASN A 619 -8.84 -12.49 22.36
CA ASN A 619 -9.33 -12.00 23.66
C ASN A 619 -10.46 -12.86 24.24
N LYS A 620 -11.30 -13.42 23.37
CA LYS A 620 -12.42 -14.30 23.72
C LYS A 620 -12.34 -15.57 22.88
N PRO A 621 -11.47 -16.52 23.25
CA PRO A 621 -11.27 -17.73 22.46
C PRO A 621 -12.53 -18.59 22.48
N LEU A 622 -12.80 -19.31 21.38
CA LEU A 622 -13.99 -20.16 21.27
C LEU A 622 -13.99 -21.33 22.26
N ALA A 623 -12.81 -21.73 22.75
CA ALA A 623 -12.66 -22.78 23.77
C ALA A 623 -13.10 -22.35 25.18
N GLY A 624 -13.39 -21.06 25.41
CA GLY A 624 -13.75 -20.53 26.72
C GLY A 624 -12.54 -20.24 27.60
N GLU A 625 -12.69 -20.34 28.92
CA GLU A 625 -11.60 -20.14 29.88
C GLU A 625 -10.86 -21.47 30.17
N PRO A 626 -9.52 -21.45 30.35
CA PRO A 626 -8.77 -22.62 30.75
C PRO A 626 -9.10 -23.04 32.20
N ASN A 627 -8.94 -24.33 32.49
CA ASN A 627 -9.09 -24.87 33.85
C ASN A 627 -7.96 -24.35 34.77
N LYS A 628 -8.17 -24.41 36.08
CA LYS A 628 -7.21 -23.91 37.11
C LYS A 628 -6.04 -24.87 37.39
N ASN A 629 -5.77 -25.76 36.45
CA ASN A 629 -4.71 -26.75 36.55
C ASN A 629 -3.32 -26.09 36.54
N LYS A 630 -2.32 -26.82 37.05
CA LYS A 630 -1.01 -26.24 37.37
C LYS A 630 0.08 -26.85 36.52
N VAL A 631 0.97 -26.01 36.02
CA VAL A 631 2.18 -26.45 35.32
C VAL A 631 3.39 -26.08 36.15
N ILE A 632 4.23 -27.05 36.47
CA ILE A 632 5.54 -26.84 37.11
C ILE A 632 6.64 -27.27 36.16
N THR A 633 7.76 -26.54 36.15
CA THR A 633 8.90 -26.89 35.30
C THR A 633 10.07 -27.33 36.16
N LEU A 634 10.62 -28.51 35.87
CA LEU A 634 11.78 -29.09 36.55
C LEU A 634 12.91 -29.35 35.56
N TYR A 635 14.16 -29.25 36.02
CA TYR A 635 15.34 -29.27 35.15
C TYR A 635 16.28 -30.44 35.47
N THR A 636 16.21 -30.99 36.68
CA THR A 636 17.11 -32.06 37.11
C THR A 636 16.36 -33.36 37.43
N PRO A 637 16.98 -34.54 37.22
CA PRO A 637 16.36 -35.81 37.60
C PRO A 637 16.07 -35.89 39.10
N VAL A 638 16.93 -35.28 39.93
CA VAL A 638 16.80 -35.27 41.38
C VAL A 638 15.54 -34.52 41.80
N GLU A 639 15.27 -33.35 41.21
CA GLU A 639 14.02 -32.62 41.42
C GLU A 639 12.79 -33.46 41.07
N VAL A 640 12.81 -34.14 39.91
CA VAL A 640 11.70 -34.98 39.46
C VAL A 640 11.47 -36.15 40.43
N ILE A 641 12.54 -36.84 40.84
CA ILE A 641 12.47 -37.96 41.79
C ILE A 641 11.94 -37.48 43.14
N ASN A 642 12.43 -36.34 43.65
CA ASN A 642 11.98 -35.78 44.93
C ASN A 642 10.52 -35.32 44.88
N TYR A 643 10.10 -34.69 43.79
CA TYR A 643 8.70 -34.31 43.61
C TYR A 643 7.80 -35.56 43.62
N LEU A 644 8.19 -36.58 42.85
CA LEU A 644 7.45 -37.83 42.73
C LEU A 644 7.43 -38.66 44.03
N SER A 645 8.47 -38.61 44.85
CA SER A 645 8.50 -39.33 46.13
C SER A 645 7.45 -38.79 47.11
N THR A 646 7.19 -37.48 47.07
CA THR A 646 6.19 -36.81 47.91
C THR A 646 4.76 -36.89 47.37
N TYR A 647 4.58 -37.23 46.10
CA TYR A 647 3.26 -37.31 45.48
C TYR A 647 2.41 -38.45 46.08
N ASP A 648 1.19 -38.15 46.49
CA ASP A 648 0.29 -39.03 47.23
C ASP A 648 -0.95 -39.49 46.43
N SER A 649 -1.02 -39.16 45.13
CA SER A 649 -2.18 -39.45 44.25
C SER A 649 -3.48 -38.72 44.57
N THR A 650 -3.42 -37.61 45.31
CA THR A 650 -4.58 -36.74 45.57
C THR A 650 -5.09 -35.97 44.35
N TYR A 651 -4.25 -35.78 43.33
CA TYR A 651 -4.59 -35.07 42.10
C TYR A 651 -4.05 -35.77 40.85
N PRO A 652 -4.66 -35.61 39.65
CA PRO A 652 -4.10 -36.12 38.41
C PRO A 652 -2.73 -35.51 38.13
N LEU A 653 -1.72 -36.35 37.93
CA LEU A 653 -0.34 -35.93 37.68
C LEU A 653 0.15 -36.41 36.31
N PHE A 654 0.66 -35.48 35.52
CA PHE A 654 1.22 -35.73 34.20
C PHE A 654 2.70 -35.33 34.17
N LEU A 655 3.51 -36.08 33.43
CA LEU A 655 4.91 -35.77 33.15
C LEU A 655 5.05 -35.48 31.65
N PHE A 656 5.64 -34.34 31.30
CA PHE A 656 5.90 -33.96 29.92
C PHE A 656 7.38 -33.60 29.75
N PHE A 657 8.15 -34.55 29.24
CA PHE A 657 9.58 -34.36 28.99
C PHE A 657 9.79 -33.75 27.61
N VAL A 658 10.47 -32.61 27.59
CA VAL A 658 10.76 -31.84 26.38
C VAL A 658 12.23 -31.45 26.34
N SER A 659 12.72 -31.07 25.16
CA SER A 659 14.05 -30.50 25.00
C SER A 659 14.22 -29.17 25.72
N GLY A 660 15.46 -28.73 25.89
CA GLY A 660 15.85 -27.34 26.12
C GLY A 660 15.53 -26.42 24.93
N TYR A 661 15.98 -25.18 25.05
CA TYR A 661 15.77 -24.14 24.05
C TYR A 661 17.04 -23.86 23.25
N HIS A 662 16.88 -23.54 21.97
CA HIS A 662 17.93 -22.95 21.15
C HIS A 662 18.24 -21.54 21.64
N ALA A 663 19.53 -21.21 21.73
CA ALA A 663 19.97 -19.86 22.12
C ALA A 663 19.65 -18.79 21.06
N PHE A 664 19.44 -19.19 19.80
CA PHE A 664 19.32 -18.27 18.67
C PHE A 664 17.89 -17.82 18.34
N ASN A 665 16.87 -18.60 18.72
CA ASN A 665 15.47 -18.25 18.45
C ASN A 665 14.50 -18.57 19.60
N GLY A 666 15.01 -19.02 20.75
CA GLY A 666 14.20 -19.28 21.94
C GLY A 666 13.21 -20.44 21.82
N ARG A 667 13.25 -21.22 20.73
CA ARG A 667 12.37 -22.38 20.52
C ARG A 667 13.01 -23.68 20.98
N LEU A 668 12.21 -24.74 21.13
CA LEU A 668 12.69 -26.03 21.59
C LEU A 668 13.67 -26.63 20.58
N TRP A 669 14.85 -27.08 21.02
CA TRP A 669 15.86 -27.57 20.06
C TRP A 669 15.47 -28.88 19.38
N CYS A 670 14.56 -29.64 19.98
CA CYS A 670 14.01 -30.84 19.38
C CYS A 670 12.79 -30.46 18.54
N PRO A 671 12.80 -30.72 17.21
CA PRO A 671 11.69 -30.33 16.34
C PRO A 671 10.37 -31.01 16.71
N TYR A 672 10.43 -32.27 17.14
CA TYR A 672 9.25 -32.99 17.63
C TYR A 672 8.68 -32.38 18.92
N CYS A 673 9.54 -31.84 19.80
CA CYS A 673 9.08 -31.14 21.00
C CYS A 673 8.45 -29.81 20.65
N ASP A 674 9.09 -29.03 19.77
CA ASP A 674 8.62 -27.72 19.32
C ASP A 674 7.22 -27.82 18.68
N ARG A 675 7.02 -28.84 17.84
CA ARG A 675 5.73 -29.15 17.23
C ARG A 675 4.65 -29.60 18.23
N ALA A 676 5.02 -30.32 19.29
CA ALA A 676 4.06 -30.88 20.24
C ALA A 676 3.68 -29.93 21.38
N ASP A 677 4.57 -29.00 21.75
CA ASP A 677 4.48 -28.21 22.99
C ASP A 677 3.16 -27.43 23.09
N VAL A 678 2.83 -26.64 22.07
CA VAL A 678 1.60 -25.81 22.07
C VAL A 678 0.35 -26.66 22.23
N VAL A 679 0.28 -27.78 21.50
CA VAL A 679 -0.89 -28.66 21.45
C VAL A 679 -1.09 -29.39 22.78
N VAL A 680 0.00 -29.93 23.33
CA VAL A 680 -0.01 -30.62 24.63
C VAL A 680 -0.41 -29.65 25.74
N MET A 681 0.21 -28.48 25.79
CA MET A 681 -0.06 -27.49 26.84
C MET A 681 -1.47 -26.90 26.72
N HIS A 682 -1.94 -26.58 25.51
CA HIS A 682 -3.29 -26.09 25.29
C HIS A 682 -4.32 -27.13 25.74
N TYR A 683 -4.25 -28.35 25.22
CA TYR A 683 -5.26 -29.34 25.56
C TYR A 683 -5.19 -29.81 27.01
N TYR A 684 -4.01 -29.81 27.64
CA TYR A 684 -3.91 -29.98 29.09
C TYR A 684 -4.72 -28.91 29.83
N ASN A 685 -4.48 -27.63 29.52
CA ASN A 685 -5.13 -26.50 30.20
C ASN A 685 -6.67 -26.52 30.05
N TYR A 686 -7.20 -26.98 28.92
CA TYR A 686 -8.65 -26.98 28.68
C TYR A 686 -9.37 -28.30 29.01
N THR A 687 -8.65 -29.41 29.21
CA THR A 687 -9.30 -30.73 29.41
C THR A 687 -8.92 -31.44 30.69
N ALA A 688 -7.74 -31.18 31.24
CA ALA A 688 -7.34 -31.76 32.52
C ALA A 688 -8.11 -31.10 33.67
N PRO A 689 -8.50 -31.85 34.73
CA PRO A 689 -9.23 -31.29 35.88
C PRO A 689 -8.54 -30.11 36.54
N ASP A 690 -9.29 -29.22 37.20
CA ASP A 690 -8.76 -28.01 37.86
C ASP A 690 -7.63 -28.26 38.86
N ASN A 691 -7.64 -29.40 39.55
CA ASN A 691 -6.61 -29.75 40.52
C ASN A 691 -5.41 -30.50 39.90
N ALA A 692 -5.46 -30.81 38.59
CA ALA A 692 -4.40 -31.56 37.93
C ALA A 692 -3.09 -30.78 37.91
N VAL A 693 -1.98 -31.51 37.84
CA VAL A 693 -0.62 -30.95 37.74
C VAL A 693 0.13 -31.57 36.58
N MET A 694 0.74 -30.72 35.75
CA MET A 694 1.69 -31.08 34.70
C MET A 694 3.11 -30.74 35.17
N VAL A 695 3.98 -31.72 35.20
CA VAL A 695 5.42 -31.53 35.42
C VAL A 695 6.10 -31.53 34.05
N ARG A 696 6.43 -30.32 33.57
CA ARG A 696 7.21 -30.14 32.35
C ARG A 696 8.69 -30.31 32.69
N VAL A 697 9.33 -31.31 32.12
CA VAL A 697 10.72 -31.67 32.45
C VAL A 697 11.64 -31.32 31.29
N MET A 698 12.60 -30.44 31.54
CA MET A 698 13.58 -30.00 30.54
C MET A 698 14.78 -30.94 30.56
N VAL A 699 14.94 -31.79 29.55
CA VAL A 699 15.90 -32.92 29.64
C VAL A 699 17.37 -32.57 29.40
N ALA A 700 17.63 -31.52 28.62
CA ALA A 700 18.96 -31.03 28.31
C ALA A 700 18.88 -29.70 27.56
N ASP A 701 19.84 -28.81 27.77
CA ASP A 701 19.97 -27.55 27.04
C ASP A 701 20.26 -27.73 25.53
N THR A 702 20.89 -28.84 25.14
CA THR A 702 21.36 -29.09 23.78
C THR A 702 21.18 -30.54 23.37
N TYR A 703 20.99 -30.78 22.08
CA TYR A 703 20.90 -32.13 21.51
C TYR A 703 22.14 -32.97 21.80
N LYS A 704 23.35 -32.37 21.78
CA LYS A 704 24.61 -33.06 22.08
C LYS A 704 24.59 -33.65 23.49
N LYS A 705 24.18 -32.87 24.51
CA LYS A 705 24.06 -33.36 25.89
C LYS A 705 22.95 -34.38 26.06
N TRP A 706 21.85 -34.25 25.33
CA TRP A 706 20.80 -35.27 25.33
C TRP A 706 21.29 -36.61 24.76
N LYS A 707 22.07 -36.59 23.66
CA LYS A 707 22.53 -37.81 22.98
C LYS A 707 23.53 -38.63 23.81
N LEU A 708 24.21 -38.03 24.78
CA LEU A 708 25.15 -38.74 25.65
C LEU A 708 24.46 -39.88 26.40
N LYS A 709 25.05 -41.09 26.35
CA LYS A 709 24.58 -42.23 27.16
C LYS A 709 24.61 -41.95 28.67
N LYS A 710 25.50 -41.06 29.09
CA LYS A 710 25.65 -40.59 30.48
C LYS A 710 24.66 -39.47 30.85
N ASN A 711 23.73 -39.10 29.97
CA ASN A 711 22.71 -38.11 30.32
C ASN A 711 21.93 -38.62 31.56
N PRO A 712 21.79 -37.80 32.62
CA PRO A 712 21.20 -38.23 33.88
C PRO A 712 19.78 -38.81 33.76
N PHE A 713 18.97 -38.32 32.83
CA PHE A 713 17.61 -38.82 32.58
C PHE A 713 17.58 -40.19 31.86
N LYS A 714 18.73 -40.63 31.32
CA LYS A 714 18.87 -41.94 30.66
C LYS A 714 19.52 -43.00 31.54
N LEU A 715 19.96 -42.64 32.74
CA LEU A 715 20.59 -43.60 33.66
C LEU A 715 19.55 -44.57 34.26
N PRO A 716 19.95 -45.82 34.57
CA PRO A 716 19.05 -46.82 35.15
C PRO A 716 18.31 -46.31 36.39
N ASP A 717 18.99 -45.58 37.28
CA ASP A 717 18.39 -45.03 38.51
C ASP A 717 17.14 -44.18 38.22
N PHE A 718 17.21 -43.31 37.20
CA PHE A 718 16.06 -42.51 36.79
C PHE A 718 15.00 -43.34 36.07
N GLN A 719 15.42 -44.22 35.16
CA GLN A 719 14.48 -45.02 34.36
C GLN A 719 13.64 -45.98 35.21
N GLU A 720 14.24 -46.58 36.23
CA GLU A 720 13.59 -47.52 37.15
C GLU A 720 12.67 -46.82 38.15
N LYS A 721 13.06 -45.64 38.64
CA LYS A 721 12.27 -44.87 39.62
C LYS A 721 11.14 -44.05 39.01
N VAL A 722 11.30 -43.61 37.76
CA VAL A 722 10.37 -42.66 37.11
C VAL A 722 9.78 -43.25 35.84
N ALA A 723 10.54 -43.25 34.74
CA ALA A 723 10.06 -43.73 33.45
C ALA A 723 11.23 -44.02 32.49
N PRO A 724 11.12 -45.01 31.59
CA PRO A 724 12.13 -45.31 30.59
C PRO A 724 12.11 -44.29 29.43
N VAL A 725 12.54 -43.05 29.70
CA VAL A 725 12.55 -41.95 28.71
C VAL A 725 13.68 -42.18 27.70
N ARG A 726 13.33 -42.72 26.52
CA ARG A 726 14.28 -42.97 25.42
C ARG A 726 14.42 -41.81 24.45
N GLY A 727 13.39 -40.98 24.34
CA GLY A 727 13.29 -39.85 23.42
C GLY A 727 12.41 -38.75 23.99
N VAL A 728 12.44 -37.59 23.34
CA VAL A 728 11.56 -36.46 23.62
C VAL A 728 10.87 -36.04 22.31
N PRO A 729 9.62 -35.56 22.33
CA PRO A 729 8.80 -35.37 23.52
C PRO A 729 8.27 -36.69 24.11
N TYR A 730 8.15 -36.76 25.43
CA TYR A 730 7.51 -37.89 26.13
C TYR A 730 6.42 -37.34 27.03
N LEU A 731 5.17 -37.75 26.80
CA LEU A 731 4.02 -37.42 27.64
C LEU A 731 3.56 -38.67 28.39
N GLY A 732 3.37 -38.57 29.70
CA GLY A 732 2.97 -39.68 30.55
C GLY A 732 2.02 -39.28 31.68
N PHE A 733 1.14 -40.20 32.07
CA PHE A 733 0.25 -40.06 33.21
C PHE A 733 0.75 -40.91 34.37
N VAL A 734 0.90 -40.32 35.55
CA VAL A 734 1.50 -40.95 36.72
C VAL A 734 0.45 -41.75 37.49
N LYS A 735 0.70 -43.05 37.64
CA LYS A 735 -0.05 -43.95 38.54
C LYS A 735 0.86 -44.38 39.67
N LYS A 736 0.49 -44.06 40.91
CA LYS A 736 1.18 -44.60 42.09
C LYS A 736 0.49 -45.88 42.53
N ASP A 737 1.26 -46.94 42.66
CA ASP A 737 0.86 -48.13 43.40
C ASP A 737 1.10 -47.86 44.89
N LEU A 738 0.02 -47.65 45.64
CA LEU A 738 0.08 -47.33 47.07
C LEU A 738 0.64 -48.50 47.89
N ALA A 739 0.42 -49.75 47.47
CA ALA A 739 0.88 -50.92 48.22
C ALA A 739 2.39 -51.14 48.06
N ALA A 740 2.91 -50.93 46.84
CA ALA A 740 4.33 -51.07 46.54
C ALA A 740 5.13 -49.76 46.73
N ASN A 741 4.46 -48.65 47.06
CA ASN A 741 4.98 -47.27 46.98
C ASN A 741 5.76 -46.99 45.68
N LYS A 742 5.31 -47.60 44.57
CA LYS A 742 5.99 -47.60 43.28
C LYS A 742 5.25 -46.73 42.29
N ILE A 743 5.99 -45.99 41.48
CA ILE A 743 5.42 -45.14 40.43
C ILE A 743 5.47 -45.88 39.10
N ASN A 744 4.35 -45.84 38.38
CA ASN A 744 4.23 -46.33 37.02
C ASN A 744 3.71 -45.21 36.13
N VAL A 745 4.46 -44.87 35.09
CA VAL A 745 4.08 -43.81 34.14
C VAL A 745 3.49 -44.44 32.90
N HIS A 746 2.20 -44.17 32.64
CA HIS A 746 1.50 -44.61 31.45
C HIS A 746 1.72 -43.60 30.33
N GLN A 747 2.55 -43.96 29.35
CA GLN A 747 2.90 -43.10 28.22
C GLN A 747 1.71 -42.88 27.27
N PHE A 748 1.59 -41.66 26.75
CA PHE A 748 0.78 -41.37 25.57
C PHE A 748 1.52 -41.89 24.32
N MET A 749 0.99 -42.96 23.74
CA MET A 749 1.53 -43.63 22.56
C MET A 749 1.02 -43.11 21.21
N PRO A 750 -0.22 -42.59 21.08
CA PRO A 750 -0.70 -42.03 19.82
C PRO A 750 0.09 -40.77 19.38
N ASP A 751 -0.11 -40.35 18.13
CA ASP A 751 0.49 -39.12 17.64
C ASP A 751 -0.26 -37.88 18.15
N TYR A 752 0.46 -36.79 18.42
CA TYR A 752 -0.14 -35.55 18.94
C TYR A 752 -1.21 -34.89 18.04
N PRO A 753 -1.17 -35.03 16.70
CA PRO A 753 -2.29 -34.64 15.82
C PRO A 753 -3.61 -35.36 16.12
N GLU A 754 -3.60 -36.49 16.82
CA GLU A 754 -4.82 -37.17 17.27
C GLU A 754 -5.40 -36.49 18.52
N THR A 755 -5.83 -35.24 18.36
CA THR A 755 -6.21 -34.34 19.47
C THR A 755 -7.32 -34.93 20.36
N ASP A 756 -8.25 -35.72 19.81
CA ASP A 756 -9.29 -36.36 20.62
C ASP A 756 -8.75 -37.45 21.55
N LYS A 757 -7.74 -38.20 21.11
CA LYS A 757 -7.04 -39.16 21.99
C LYS A 757 -6.25 -38.41 23.06
N LEU A 758 -5.64 -37.28 22.71
CA LEU A 758 -4.91 -36.43 23.66
C LEU A 758 -5.83 -35.83 24.73
N LYS A 759 -6.98 -35.27 24.33
CA LYS A 759 -8.03 -34.78 25.25
C LYS A 759 -8.53 -35.91 26.16
N THR A 760 -8.71 -37.12 25.63
CA THR A 760 -9.12 -38.29 26.42
C THR A 760 -8.06 -38.67 27.43
N PHE A 761 -6.78 -38.62 27.03
CA PHE A 761 -5.66 -38.90 27.91
C PHE A 761 -5.58 -37.94 29.11
N PHE A 762 -5.86 -36.65 28.92
CA PHE A 762 -5.87 -35.66 30.00
C PHE A 762 -7.06 -35.79 30.98
N LYS A 763 -8.09 -36.56 30.61
CA LYS A 763 -9.21 -36.90 31.51
C LYS A 763 -8.89 -38.06 32.46
N ASN A 764 -7.70 -38.66 32.39
CA ASN A 764 -7.27 -39.71 33.30
C ASN A 764 -7.29 -39.22 34.76
N LYS A 765 -7.77 -40.07 35.67
CA LYS A 765 -7.83 -39.81 37.12
C LYS A 765 -6.94 -40.78 37.89
N PRO A 766 -6.32 -40.34 39.00
CA PRO A 766 -5.59 -41.24 39.86
C PRO A 766 -6.56 -42.27 40.45
N ARG A 767 -6.10 -43.51 40.64
CA ARG A 767 -6.86 -44.50 41.40
C ARG A 767 -6.78 -44.11 42.88
N THR A 768 -7.84 -43.53 43.42
CA THR A 768 -8.00 -43.40 44.87
C THR A 768 -8.14 -44.81 45.45
N ALA A 769 -7.48 -45.09 46.58
CA ALA A 769 -7.77 -46.29 47.34
C ALA A 769 -9.30 -46.37 47.56
N ARG A 770 -9.90 -47.55 47.37
CA ARG A 770 -11.30 -47.75 47.76
C ARG A 770 -11.41 -47.35 49.24
N PRO A 771 -12.43 -46.57 49.63
CA PRO A 771 -12.74 -46.46 51.05
C PRO A 771 -12.99 -47.88 51.55
N THR A 772 -12.16 -48.34 52.48
CA THR A 772 -12.37 -49.58 53.23
C THR A 772 -13.58 -49.47 54.13
#